data_AF-A0AAN5BXN2-F1
#
_entry.id   AF-A0AAN5BXN2-F1
#
_cell.length_a   1.000
_cell.length_b   1.000
_cell.length_c   1.000
_cell.angle_alpha   90.00
_cell.angle_beta   90.00
_cell.angle_gamma   90.00
#
_symmetry.space_group_name_H-M   'P 1'
#
loop_
_entity.id
_entity.type
_entity.pdbx_description
1 polymer ?
#
loop_
_entity_poly.entity_id
_entity_poly.type
_entity_poly.pdbx_seq_one_letter_code
_entity_poly.pdbx_strand_id
1 'polypeptide(L)'
;MSLQARLGYCFVPFLGAHVLVNRVTPLIVDGGSSGIGLGYVAHGIARNPVFWNVYYVVLAAVGMWHIIGGWATWMGWRVTTAQKRRGCKKGSLEGYLGYAESEEQVKRKRKMRWIVNGVAAVGTAVWLAGALGIVGRGGQGSGWEASGWNEIYKQTKLITNSSKINPSVTLRTGFSIPEPMSLSLLGHYRISTLRLAFDFIRTNALTFSRREKSQLAPGFPIPIRYCSSRSSNMEAESLSGTLNQLVQYDGKEYHAVKEGNAFILNPPSQAAASTGTRRNLKAEDESQSVFYNPIQQFNRDLSVLAIKAYGENVLASKKRRAERRQRGGAVDGKSTGKKRKREDGDEEEPNGKRSNFDNQTPSSDHLDLELHAGDNTTPSFTILDALSATGLRALRYASEIPFATCVVANDLSPSAIKSMKLNIEYNGLGKLIQPNTGDARTYMYSTLNSANTQASRPHTGKFDVIDLDPYGTAAPFMDSAVQAVKDGGLLCVTCTDAGVWASNGYPEKSYALYGGVPTKGTHSHEGGLRLILHALALSAAKYGLAIEPLLSLSIDFYARVFVRVHRSPAEVKFASGNTMVVYNCDSGCGAWSTQPLTQTKPRLDKKGNPFYHYGFAQGPLANTTCAHCGMKTHIGGPMWAGPLHNPQFIRRILDMLLEADRSVYQTVDRIEGMLTTALEEDLTPNASIRSGSSEPTISKTKDVALSEDPAIIPRMDPALREPYPFYFSLSALSKVLHTSTISSDAFRGAVRHLGYQCTRSHTKPNSIRTDAPWDVIWEIMREWVRQKSPVKENALKPGTAGAAIMAKSRENLQKQKEGDKDLRLLKQEIVFAAENGKDISDLVTKVEAALYRSGFRQGLNLSEFDSRPANMQNEAQSTNQALAIKSNTSTLDVVFDESLVISTLEEVTLLDKAHSQGYTIPRKNVVTYAQRGLRNTERRNYLYLNTYTLAQIAHQTIRTWKRLLLLPENHCG
;
A
#
# COMPACT_ATOMS: atom_id res chain seq x y z
N MET A 1 -36.36 -5.30 37.30
CA MET A 1 -34.94 -5.42 36.84
C MET A 1 -34.03 -4.55 37.71
N SER A 2 -32.79 -4.98 37.94
CA SER A 2 -31.77 -4.14 38.60
C SER A 2 -31.34 -2.98 37.68
N LEU A 3 -30.79 -1.91 38.27
CA LEU A 3 -30.20 -0.79 37.50
C LEU A 3 -29.11 -1.29 36.53
N GLN A 4 -28.31 -2.25 37.00
CA GLN A 4 -27.25 -2.91 36.23
C GLN A 4 -27.79 -3.63 34.99
N ALA A 5 -28.89 -4.37 35.12
CA ALA A 5 -29.54 -5.03 33.98
C ALA A 5 -30.12 -4.01 32.99
N ARG A 6 -30.74 -2.92 33.49
CA ARG A 6 -31.25 -1.84 32.62
C ARG A 6 -30.13 -1.17 31.82
N LEU A 7 -28.99 -0.88 32.46
CA LEU A 7 -27.80 -0.36 31.77
C LEU A 7 -27.26 -1.35 30.72
N GLY A 8 -27.26 -2.65 31.01
CA GLY A 8 -26.86 -3.68 30.06
C GLY A 8 -27.76 -3.70 28.82
N TYR A 9 -29.08 -3.77 29.00
CA TYR A 9 -30.04 -3.70 27.89
C TYR A 9 -29.97 -2.38 27.11
N CYS A 10 -29.66 -1.26 27.77
CA CYS A 10 -29.40 0.01 27.09
C CYS A 10 -28.07 0.00 26.31
N PHE A 11 -27.03 -0.70 26.76
CA PHE A 11 -25.72 -0.73 26.12
C PHE A 11 -25.71 -1.54 24.80
N VAL A 12 -26.43 -2.66 24.76
CA VAL A 12 -26.50 -3.57 23.60
C VAL A 12 -26.78 -2.86 22.26
N PRO A 13 -27.81 -2.00 22.10
CA PRO A 13 -28.06 -1.33 20.82
C PRO A 13 -26.96 -0.34 20.42
N PHE A 14 -26.35 0.38 21.39
CA PHE A 14 -25.23 1.28 21.07
C PHE A 14 -23.98 0.49 20.64
N LEU A 15 -23.66 -0.62 21.32
CA LEU A 15 -22.56 -1.50 20.93
C LEU A 15 -22.82 -2.16 19.58
N GLY A 16 -24.06 -2.60 19.32
CA GLY A 16 -24.48 -3.15 18.03
C GLY A 16 -24.29 -2.14 16.89
N ALA A 17 -24.73 -0.89 17.07
CA ALA A 17 -24.47 0.19 16.12
C ALA A 17 -22.96 0.49 15.95
N HIS A 18 -22.16 0.35 17.01
CA HIS A 18 -20.72 0.56 16.96
C HIS A 18 -20.04 -0.48 16.06
N VAL A 19 -20.39 -1.76 16.25
CA VAL A 19 -19.89 -2.89 15.46
C VAL A 19 -20.41 -2.82 14.02
N LEU A 20 -21.67 -2.43 13.82
CA LEU A 20 -22.27 -2.26 12.50
C LEU A 20 -21.45 -1.25 11.66
N VAL A 21 -21.24 -0.04 12.17
CA VAL A 21 -20.58 1.05 11.43
C VAL A 21 -19.05 0.87 11.32
N ASN A 22 -18.40 0.27 12.32
CA ASN A 22 -16.93 0.16 12.37
C ASN A 22 -16.38 -1.24 12.05
N ARG A 23 -17.22 -2.22 11.68
CA ARG A 23 -16.80 -3.55 11.23
C ARG A 23 -17.67 -4.12 10.11
N VAL A 24 -19.00 -4.15 10.28
CA VAL A 24 -19.88 -4.84 9.35
C VAL A 24 -20.06 -4.08 8.03
N THR A 25 -20.37 -2.79 8.05
CA THR A 25 -20.53 -2.00 6.81
C THR A 25 -19.25 -1.97 5.98
N PRO A 26 -18.04 -1.74 6.54
CA PRO A 26 -16.80 -1.82 5.77
C PRO A 26 -16.51 -3.22 5.20
N LEU A 27 -16.84 -4.31 5.91
CA LEU A 27 -16.72 -5.67 5.35
C LEU A 27 -17.65 -5.90 4.15
N ILE A 28 -18.80 -5.24 4.11
CA ILE A 28 -19.76 -5.32 3.00
C ILE A 28 -19.34 -4.43 1.81
N VAL A 29 -18.75 -3.26 2.06
CA VAL A 29 -18.40 -2.27 1.03
C VAL A 29 -16.98 -2.47 0.47
N ASP A 30 -15.99 -2.65 1.35
CA ASP A 30 -14.56 -2.74 0.98
C ASP A 30 -14.06 -4.19 0.95
N GLY A 31 -14.91 -5.17 1.28
CA GLY A 31 -14.51 -6.58 1.44
C GLY A 31 -13.54 -6.85 2.61
N GLY A 32 -13.27 -5.84 3.45
CA GLY A 32 -12.23 -5.88 4.47
C GLY A 32 -12.43 -4.87 5.60
N SER A 33 -11.56 -4.92 6.60
CA SER A 33 -11.54 -3.97 7.74
C SER A 33 -10.19 -3.25 7.90
N SER A 34 -9.30 -3.36 6.91
CA SER A 34 -7.93 -2.82 6.93
C SER A 34 -7.89 -1.28 6.84
N GLY A 35 -8.84 -0.65 6.15
CA GLY A 35 -8.95 0.82 6.03
C GLY A 35 -9.59 1.53 7.25
N ILE A 36 -10.04 0.79 8.26
CA ILE A 36 -10.79 1.34 9.41
C ILE A 36 -9.82 1.76 10.53
N GLY A 37 -9.23 2.95 10.37
CA GLY A 37 -8.36 3.57 11.37
C GLY A 37 -9.06 4.61 12.25
N LEU A 38 -8.27 5.27 13.12
CA LEU A 38 -8.73 6.48 13.83
C LEU A 38 -9.13 7.61 12.85
N GLY A 39 -8.52 7.64 11.65
CA GLY A 39 -8.88 8.58 10.59
C GLY A 39 -10.32 8.40 10.06
N TYR A 40 -10.80 7.16 9.93
CA TYR A 40 -12.20 6.87 9.55
C TYR A 40 -13.17 7.42 10.60
N VAL A 41 -12.89 7.18 11.89
CA VAL A 41 -13.71 7.68 13.00
C VAL A 41 -13.68 9.21 13.09
N ALA A 42 -12.50 9.82 12.91
CA ALA A 42 -12.34 11.28 12.87
C ALA A 42 -13.12 11.90 11.70
N HIS A 43 -13.04 11.31 10.50
CA HIS A 43 -13.78 11.73 9.32
C HIS A 43 -15.31 11.59 9.53
N GLY A 44 -15.76 10.52 10.18
CA GLY A 44 -17.16 10.36 10.60
C GLY A 44 -17.63 11.47 11.52
N ILE A 45 -16.87 11.75 12.60
CA ILE A 45 -17.15 12.86 13.53
C ILE A 45 -17.16 14.21 12.78
N ALA A 46 -16.21 14.46 11.89
CA ALA A 46 -16.16 15.70 11.11
C ALA A 46 -17.31 15.84 10.10
N ARG A 47 -17.92 14.74 9.66
CA ARG A 47 -19.07 14.72 8.73
C ARG A 47 -20.42 14.95 9.42
N ASN A 48 -20.61 14.45 10.64
CA ASN A 48 -21.79 14.76 11.47
C ASN A 48 -21.40 14.91 12.95
N PRO A 49 -20.86 16.07 13.36
CA PRO A 49 -20.28 16.23 14.69
C PRO A 49 -21.33 16.15 15.80
N VAL A 50 -22.56 16.61 15.56
CA VAL A 50 -23.63 16.56 16.58
C VAL A 50 -24.02 15.12 16.87
N PHE A 51 -24.30 14.32 15.84
CA PHE A 51 -24.71 12.92 16.01
C PHE A 51 -23.61 12.10 16.68
N TRP A 52 -22.39 12.14 16.13
CA TRP A 52 -21.30 11.28 16.61
C TRP A 52 -20.82 11.66 18.01
N ASN A 53 -20.73 12.95 18.34
CA ASN A 53 -20.33 13.37 19.69
C ASN A 53 -21.37 12.90 20.73
N VAL A 54 -22.67 13.06 20.46
CA VAL A 54 -23.73 12.58 21.37
C VAL A 54 -23.70 11.05 21.49
N TYR A 55 -23.56 10.35 20.36
CA TYR A 55 -23.48 8.89 20.33
C TYR A 55 -22.30 8.34 21.16
N TYR A 56 -21.08 8.88 20.98
CA TYR A 56 -19.92 8.45 21.75
C TYR A 56 -19.99 8.83 23.23
N VAL A 57 -20.60 9.97 23.59
CA VAL A 57 -20.90 10.33 24.99
C VAL A 57 -21.81 9.29 25.64
N VAL A 58 -22.91 8.93 25.00
CA VAL A 58 -23.88 7.97 25.55
C VAL A 58 -23.28 6.56 25.62
N LEU A 59 -22.60 6.10 24.56
CA LEU A 59 -21.93 4.79 24.52
C LEU A 59 -20.89 4.67 25.64
N ALA A 60 -20.02 5.66 25.81
CA ALA A 60 -18.98 5.65 26.85
C ALA A 60 -19.54 5.79 28.27
N ALA A 61 -20.58 6.61 28.47
CA ALA A 61 -21.23 6.75 29.76
C ALA A 61 -21.95 5.47 30.19
N VAL A 62 -22.82 4.92 29.34
CA VAL A 62 -23.61 3.71 29.65
C VAL A 62 -22.69 2.48 29.78
N GLY A 63 -21.72 2.31 28.88
CA GLY A 63 -20.77 1.20 28.94
C GLY A 63 -19.89 1.21 30.18
N MET A 64 -19.30 2.36 30.53
CA MET A 64 -18.45 2.49 31.72
C MET A 64 -19.24 2.28 33.02
N TRP A 65 -20.47 2.81 33.11
CA TRP A 65 -21.35 2.59 34.27
C TRP A 65 -21.80 1.13 34.40
N HIS A 66 -22.02 0.44 33.28
CA HIS A 66 -22.32 -0.98 33.26
C HIS A 66 -21.11 -1.83 33.71
N ILE A 67 -19.91 -1.58 33.19
CA ILE A 67 -18.71 -2.36 33.55
C ILE A 67 -18.37 -2.17 35.04
N ILE A 68 -18.27 -0.92 35.50
CA ILE A 68 -17.87 -0.63 36.90
C ILE A 68 -19.01 -0.96 37.88
N GLY A 69 -20.27 -0.74 37.52
CA GLY A 69 -21.42 -1.16 38.33
C GLY A 69 -21.54 -2.69 38.45
N GLY A 70 -21.21 -3.41 37.39
CA GLY A 70 -21.16 -4.88 37.36
C GLY A 70 -20.03 -5.42 38.22
N TRP A 71 -18.82 -4.87 38.06
CA TRP A 71 -17.65 -5.26 38.84
C TRP A 71 -17.82 -4.97 40.33
N ALA A 72 -18.36 -3.79 40.70
CA ALA A 72 -18.73 -3.49 42.08
C ALA A 72 -19.76 -4.48 42.65
N THR A 73 -20.78 -4.85 41.86
CA THR A 73 -21.79 -5.85 42.27
C THR A 73 -21.17 -7.24 42.47
N TRP A 74 -20.22 -7.64 41.62
CA TRP A 74 -19.46 -8.89 41.73
C TRP A 74 -18.55 -8.92 42.97
N MET A 75 -17.91 -7.79 43.31
CA MET A 75 -17.16 -7.58 44.56
C MET A 75 -18.06 -7.49 45.82
N GLY A 76 -19.34 -7.85 45.72
CA GLY A 76 -20.30 -7.82 46.83
C GLY A 76 -20.82 -6.42 47.21
N TRP A 77 -20.37 -5.35 46.54
CA TRP A 77 -20.80 -3.98 46.82
C TRP A 77 -22.17 -3.72 46.17
N ARG A 78 -23.25 -3.98 46.91
CA ARG A 78 -24.63 -3.75 46.42
C ARG A 78 -24.94 -2.25 46.26
N VAL A 79 -24.81 -1.74 45.05
CA VAL A 79 -25.12 -0.33 44.68
C VAL A 79 -26.64 -0.10 44.45
N THR A 80 -27.47 -1.13 44.59
CA THR A 80 -28.91 -1.07 44.27
C THR A 80 -29.75 -0.32 45.30
N THR A 81 -30.31 0.82 44.91
CA THR A 81 -31.40 1.48 45.63
C THR A 81 -32.73 0.73 45.44
N ALA A 82 -33.07 -0.15 46.38
CA ALA A 82 -34.44 -0.57 46.61
C ALA A 82 -34.98 0.18 47.84
N GLN A 83 -35.27 1.49 47.67
CA GLN A 83 -35.91 2.28 48.72
C GLN A 83 -37.38 1.83 48.81
N LYS A 84 -37.64 0.80 49.62
CA LYS A 84 -38.97 0.22 49.85
C LYS A 84 -39.86 1.35 50.41
N ARG A 85 -40.72 1.96 49.57
CA ARG A 85 -41.79 2.86 50.03
C ARG A 85 -42.69 2.03 50.96
N ARG A 86 -42.46 2.10 52.27
CA ARG A 86 -43.38 1.57 53.28
C ARG A 86 -44.63 2.46 53.29
N GLY A 87 -45.56 2.18 52.38
CA GLY A 87 -46.95 2.56 52.56
C GLY A 87 -47.47 1.84 53.81
N CYS A 88 -48.11 2.58 54.71
CA CYS A 88 -48.65 1.99 55.93
C CYS A 88 -49.86 1.11 55.60
N LYS A 89 -49.73 -0.21 55.76
CA LYS A 89 -50.85 -1.13 56.01
C LYS A 89 -50.43 -2.10 57.11
N LYS A 90 -51.26 -2.19 58.16
CA LYS A 90 -51.14 -3.19 59.23
C LYS A 90 -51.57 -4.56 58.68
N GLY A 91 -50.88 -5.62 59.05
CA GLY A 91 -51.32 -7.01 58.83
C GLY A 91 -50.23 -7.97 58.37
N SER A 92 -50.08 -9.07 59.12
CA SER A 92 -49.25 -10.27 58.87
C SER A 92 -47.79 -10.27 59.37
N LEU A 93 -47.65 -10.81 60.58
CA LEU A 93 -46.67 -11.82 61.06
C LEU A 93 -45.22 -11.92 60.53
N GLU A 94 -44.59 -10.85 60.01
CA GLU A 94 -43.16 -10.84 59.64
C GLU A 94 -42.30 -10.08 60.69
N GLY A 95 -42.52 -10.39 61.97
CA GLY A 95 -42.08 -9.57 63.11
C GLY A 95 -41.18 -10.27 64.14
N TYR A 96 -40.15 -11.03 63.71
CA TYR A 96 -39.21 -11.63 64.67
C TYR A 96 -37.71 -11.64 64.30
N LEU A 97 -37.32 -11.31 63.06
CA LEU A 97 -35.89 -11.24 62.65
C LEU A 97 -35.57 -9.98 61.84
N GLY A 98 -35.81 -8.81 62.45
CA GLY A 98 -35.45 -7.50 61.89
C GLY A 98 -34.16 -6.95 62.52
N TYR A 99 -32.99 -7.29 61.98
CA TYR A 99 -31.73 -6.64 62.40
C TYR A 99 -31.79 -5.15 62.07
N ALA A 100 -31.63 -4.28 63.07
CA ALA A 100 -31.55 -2.85 62.86
C ALA A 100 -30.27 -2.52 62.08
N GLU A 101 -30.40 -2.05 60.84
CA GLU A 101 -29.27 -1.69 60.00
C GLU A 101 -28.55 -0.47 60.62
N SER A 102 -27.34 -0.67 61.15
CA SER A 102 -26.66 0.38 61.92
C SER A 102 -26.35 1.61 61.06
N GLU A 103 -26.34 2.80 61.67
CA GLU A 103 -25.97 4.04 60.97
C GLU A 103 -24.64 3.91 60.22
N GLU A 104 -23.68 3.19 60.78
CA GLU A 104 -22.40 2.91 60.13
C GLU A 104 -22.56 2.14 58.82
N GLN A 105 -23.39 1.10 58.79
CA GLN A 105 -23.62 0.32 57.57
C GLN A 105 -24.28 1.18 56.48
N VAL A 106 -25.22 2.06 56.86
CA VAL A 106 -25.83 3.02 55.94
C VAL A 106 -24.79 4.03 55.43
N LYS A 107 -23.95 4.59 56.32
CA LYS A 107 -22.85 5.52 55.98
C LYS A 107 -21.82 4.84 55.04
N ARG A 108 -21.41 3.59 55.32
CA ARG A 108 -20.49 2.80 54.48
C ARG A 108 -21.09 2.50 53.09
N LYS A 109 -22.35 2.07 52.99
CA LYS A 109 -23.06 1.86 51.71
C LYS A 109 -23.17 3.16 50.90
N ARG A 110 -23.42 4.30 51.55
CA ARG A 110 -23.46 5.62 50.91
C ARG A 110 -22.08 6.04 50.38
N LYS A 111 -21.02 5.89 51.18
CA LYS A 111 -19.62 6.17 50.76
C LYS A 111 -19.22 5.29 49.57
N MET A 112 -19.52 3.99 49.62
CA MET A 112 -19.22 3.07 48.52
C MET A 112 -19.96 3.44 47.22
N ARG A 113 -21.24 3.84 47.30
CA ARG A 113 -22.00 4.32 46.14
C ARG A 113 -21.37 5.57 45.50
N TRP A 114 -20.86 6.51 46.30
CA TRP A 114 -20.14 7.68 45.79
C TRP A 114 -18.80 7.29 45.13
N ILE A 115 -18.07 6.34 45.70
CA ILE A 115 -16.82 5.81 45.11
C ILE A 115 -17.11 5.17 43.74
N VAL A 116 -18.06 4.24 43.66
CA VAL A 116 -18.39 3.53 42.39
C VAL A 116 -18.83 4.51 41.30
N ASN A 117 -19.71 5.46 41.64
CA ASN A 117 -20.14 6.51 40.70
C ASN A 117 -18.99 7.44 40.30
N GLY A 118 -18.07 7.75 41.22
CA GLY A 118 -16.88 8.57 40.97
C GLY A 118 -15.90 7.90 40.01
N VAL A 119 -15.57 6.63 40.24
CA VAL A 119 -14.70 5.84 39.35
C VAL A 119 -15.34 5.69 37.96
N ALA A 120 -16.66 5.47 37.88
CA ALA A 120 -17.37 5.42 36.60
C ALA A 120 -17.31 6.77 35.85
N ALA A 121 -17.56 7.89 36.54
CA ALA A 121 -17.48 9.23 35.94
C ALA A 121 -16.05 9.58 35.46
N VAL A 122 -15.02 9.26 36.26
CA VAL A 122 -13.61 9.44 35.87
C VAL A 122 -13.25 8.57 34.67
N GLY A 123 -13.66 7.30 34.65
CA GLY A 123 -13.48 6.40 33.51
C GLY A 123 -14.10 6.93 32.22
N THR A 124 -15.35 7.43 32.29
CA THR A 124 -16.01 8.08 31.15
C THR A 124 -15.28 9.34 30.71
N ALA A 125 -14.85 10.21 31.64
CA ALA A 125 -14.13 11.44 31.32
C ALA A 125 -12.80 11.18 30.60
N VAL A 126 -12.01 10.19 31.04
CA VAL A 126 -10.76 9.77 30.37
C VAL A 126 -11.05 9.25 28.96
N TRP A 127 -12.10 8.45 28.78
CA TRP A 127 -12.47 7.91 27.47
C TRP A 127 -12.91 9.02 26.49
N LEU A 128 -13.69 9.98 26.96
CA LEU A 128 -14.12 11.13 26.15
C LEU A 128 -12.99 12.11 25.84
N ALA A 129 -12.01 12.28 26.74
CA ALA A 129 -10.82 13.06 26.47
C ALA A 129 -10.02 12.48 25.29
N GLY A 130 -9.92 11.14 25.18
CA GLY A 130 -9.32 10.48 24.02
C GLY A 130 -10.20 10.58 22.77
N ALA A 131 -11.44 10.08 22.85
CA ALA A 131 -12.32 9.96 21.68
C ALA A 131 -12.73 11.31 21.07
N LEU A 132 -13.10 12.30 21.89
CA LEU A 132 -13.54 13.60 21.40
C LEU A 132 -12.43 14.65 21.41
N GLY A 133 -11.54 14.59 22.41
CA GLY A 133 -10.44 15.56 22.55
C GLY A 133 -9.27 15.33 21.58
N ILE A 134 -8.99 14.08 21.18
CA ILE A 134 -7.91 13.74 20.24
C ILE A 134 -8.50 13.36 18.89
N VAL A 135 -9.31 12.30 18.81
CA VAL A 135 -9.82 11.77 17.53
C VAL A 135 -10.83 12.73 16.88
N GLY A 136 -11.74 13.32 17.67
CA GLY A 136 -12.71 14.31 17.19
C GLY A 136 -12.11 15.61 16.63
N ARG A 137 -10.80 15.85 16.81
CA ARG A 137 -10.06 16.97 16.19
C ARG A 137 -9.36 16.62 14.88
N GLY A 138 -9.40 15.35 14.45
CA GLY A 138 -8.68 14.86 13.25
C GLY A 138 -9.19 15.39 11.90
N GLY A 139 -10.33 16.10 11.87
CA GLY A 139 -10.88 16.70 10.66
C GLY A 139 -11.44 15.68 9.66
N GLN A 140 -11.76 16.16 8.45
CA GLN A 140 -12.07 15.28 7.33
C GLN A 140 -10.77 14.79 6.71
N GLY A 141 -10.61 13.47 6.54
CA GLY A 141 -9.53 12.90 5.72
C GLY A 141 -9.54 13.43 4.29
N SER A 142 -8.39 13.33 3.62
CA SER A 142 -8.16 13.81 2.25
C SER A 142 -7.66 12.69 1.33
N GLY A 143 -7.84 12.86 0.02
CA GLY A 143 -7.45 11.88 -0.99
C GLY A 143 -8.37 10.66 -1.09
N TRP A 144 -7.89 9.60 -1.74
CA TRP A 144 -8.71 8.43 -2.12
C TRP A 144 -9.28 7.64 -0.93
N GLU A 145 -8.60 7.63 0.23
CA GLU A 145 -9.11 7.03 1.46
C GLU A 145 -10.42 7.71 1.90
N ALA A 146 -10.51 9.04 1.76
CA ALA A 146 -11.68 9.80 2.14
C ALA A 146 -12.87 9.57 1.19
N SER A 147 -12.64 9.32 -0.11
CA SER A 147 -13.70 8.89 -1.03
C SER A 147 -14.23 7.48 -0.67
N GLY A 148 -13.35 6.54 -0.30
CA GLY A 148 -13.76 5.22 0.21
C GLY A 148 -14.62 5.33 1.47
N TRP A 149 -14.13 6.04 2.49
CA TRP A 149 -14.88 6.30 3.72
C TRP A 149 -16.22 6.99 3.46
N ASN A 150 -16.29 7.90 2.49
CA ASN A 150 -17.53 8.57 2.11
C ASN A 150 -18.58 7.61 1.54
N GLU A 151 -18.17 6.58 0.79
CA GLU A 151 -19.05 5.54 0.24
C GLU A 151 -19.53 4.58 1.33
N ILE A 152 -18.65 4.18 2.26
CA ILE A 152 -19.04 3.42 3.46
C ILE A 152 -20.11 4.18 4.26
N TYR A 153 -19.87 5.47 4.56
CA TYR A 153 -20.83 6.29 5.31
C TYR A 153 -22.15 6.54 4.54
N LYS A 154 -22.11 6.53 3.19
CA LYS A 154 -23.30 6.62 2.31
C LYS A 154 -24.17 5.36 2.36
N GLN A 155 -23.63 4.19 2.75
CA GLN A 155 -24.42 2.99 3.04
C GLN A 155 -25.06 3.04 4.45
N THR A 156 -24.46 3.77 5.40
CA THR A 156 -25.01 3.94 6.78
C THR A 156 -26.10 5.03 6.91
N LYS A 157 -26.76 5.43 5.82
CA LYS A 157 -27.73 6.56 5.77
C LYS A 157 -28.85 6.49 6.82
N LEU A 158 -29.30 5.28 7.18
CA LEU A 158 -30.34 5.05 8.19
C LEU A 158 -29.93 5.50 9.61
N ILE A 159 -28.62 5.61 9.88
CA ILE A 159 -28.08 5.96 11.20
C ILE A 159 -27.59 7.41 11.23
N THR A 160 -27.09 7.94 10.11
CA THR A 160 -26.29 9.17 10.08
C THR A 160 -27.04 10.44 9.66
N ASN A 161 -28.29 10.34 9.16
CA ASN A 161 -28.98 11.46 8.51
C ASN A 161 -30.29 11.89 9.21
N SER A 162 -30.18 12.58 10.35
CA SER A 162 -31.33 13.02 11.17
C SER A 162 -31.96 14.36 10.75
N SER A 163 -31.68 14.87 9.54
CA SER A 163 -32.13 16.20 9.08
C SER A 163 -33.48 16.22 8.36
N LYS A 164 -34.07 15.05 8.05
CA LYS A 164 -35.39 14.92 7.43
C LYS A 164 -36.15 13.70 7.99
N ILE A 165 -36.97 13.91 9.01
CA ILE A 165 -38.01 12.95 9.43
C ILE A 165 -39.35 13.68 9.33
N ASN A 166 -40.14 13.35 8.31
CA ASN A 166 -41.57 13.68 8.27
C ASN A 166 -42.32 12.67 9.16
N PRO A 167 -43.25 13.11 10.03
CA PRO A 167 -43.88 12.24 11.03
C PRO A 167 -45.06 11.44 10.47
N SER A 168 -44.88 10.74 9.34
CA SER A 168 -45.97 9.99 8.69
C SER A 168 -45.51 8.92 7.68
N VAL A 169 -44.71 7.94 8.11
CA VAL A 169 -44.52 6.67 7.37
C VAL A 169 -44.46 5.50 8.36
N THR A 170 -45.51 4.68 8.37
CA THR A 170 -45.60 3.48 9.22
C THR A 170 -45.10 2.25 8.45
N LEU A 171 -43.90 1.78 8.75
CA LEU A 171 -43.39 0.53 8.18
C LEU A 171 -44.00 -0.69 8.88
N ARG A 172 -44.74 -1.51 8.13
CA ARG A 172 -45.21 -2.82 8.59
C ARG A 172 -44.07 -3.83 8.57
N THR A 173 -43.55 -4.18 9.74
CA THR A 173 -42.78 -5.42 9.95
C THR A 173 -43.32 -6.13 11.19
N GLY A 174 -43.78 -7.37 11.03
CA GLY A 174 -44.43 -8.13 12.10
C GLY A 174 -43.47 -8.57 13.19
N PHE A 175 -43.40 -7.80 14.28
CA PHE A 175 -42.94 -8.27 15.59
C PHE A 175 -43.82 -7.61 16.66
N SER A 176 -44.50 -8.42 17.46
CA SER A 176 -45.40 -7.97 18.52
C SER A 176 -44.60 -7.43 19.72
N ILE A 177 -44.66 -6.12 19.92
CA ILE A 177 -44.15 -5.43 21.11
C ILE A 177 -45.29 -5.32 22.13
N PRO A 178 -45.13 -5.70 23.41
CA PRO A 178 -46.14 -5.46 24.44
C PRO A 178 -46.29 -3.97 24.74
N GLU A 179 -47.51 -3.55 25.09
CA GLU A 179 -47.96 -2.15 25.14
C GLU A 179 -47.11 -1.18 25.99
N PRO A 180 -47.07 0.12 25.62
CA PRO A 180 -46.31 1.13 26.35
C PRO A 180 -46.99 1.54 27.67
N MET A 181 -46.29 1.35 28.78
CA MET A 181 -46.70 1.89 30.08
C MET A 181 -46.58 3.42 30.08
N SER A 182 -47.63 4.12 30.54
CA SER A 182 -47.81 5.55 30.33
C SER A 182 -46.72 6.46 30.93
N LEU A 183 -46.41 7.54 30.19
CA LEU A 183 -45.48 8.59 30.59
C LEU A 183 -46.15 9.59 31.55
N SER A 184 -46.41 9.17 32.79
CA SER A 184 -46.86 10.06 33.87
C SER A 184 -46.17 9.73 35.20
N LEU A 185 -45.05 10.41 35.51
CA LEU A 185 -44.48 10.69 36.84
C LEU A 185 -43.02 11.22 36.74
N LEU A 186 -42.84 12.39 36.14
CA LEU A 186 -41.61 13.19 36.30
C LEU A 186 -41.83 14.31 37.32
N GLY A 187 -42.12 13.90 38.56
CA GLY A 187 -42.26 14.79 39.71
C GLY A 187 -40.91 15.09 40.37
N HIS A 188 -40.44 16.33 40.22
CA HIS A 188 -39.44 17.03 41.03
C HIS A 188 -38.17 16.27 41.48
N TYR A 189 -37.10 16.40 40.70
CA TYR A 189 -35.74 16.52 41.25
C TYR A 189 -35.04 17.72 40.62
N ARG A 190 -34.43 18.60 41.44
CA ARG A 190 -33.69 19.78 40.96
C ARG A 190 -32.43 19.34 40.21
N ILE A 191 -32.43 19.53 38.90
CA ILE A 191 -31.28 19.31 38.03
C ILE A 191 -30.45 20.61 37.98
N SER A 192 -29.39 20.70 38.79
CA SER A 192 -28.43 21.81 38.75
C SER A 192 -27.18 21.52 37.88
N THR A 193 -26.94 20.26 37.50
CA THR A 193 -25.72 19.84 36.77
C THR A 193 -25.83 19.83 35.25
N LEU A 194 -27.04 19.81 34.65
CA LEU A 194 -27.20 19.88 33.20
C LEU A 194 -27.10 21.30 32.61
N ARG A 195 -27.20 22.36 33.42
CA ARG A 195 -26.98 23.74 32.94
C ARG A 195 -25.56 23.94 32.42
N LEU A 196 -24.55 23.52 33.19
CA LEU A 196 -23.14 23.63 32.78
C LEU A 196 -22.82 22.92 31.46
N ALA A 197 -23.46 21.77 31.19
CA ALA A 197 -23.29 21.06 29.92
C ALA A 197 -23.96 21.80 28.74
N PHE A 198 -25.17 22.35 28.95
CA PHE A 198 -25.85 23.16 27.94
C PHE A 198 -25.15 24.50 27.69
N ASP A 199 -24.63 25.16 28.72
CA ASP A 199 -23.94 26.44 28.60
C ASP A 199 -22.60 26.29 27.85
N PHE A 200 -21.86 25.18 28.07
CA PHE A 200 -20.64 24.86 27.30
C PHE A 200 -20.91 24.60 25.80
N ILE A 201 -22.05 23.98 25.46
CA ILE A 201 -22.50 23.80 24.08
C ILE A 201 -22.94 25.15 23.49
N ARG A 202 -23.61 26.00 24.27
CA ARG A 202 -24.09 27.32 23.85
C ARG A 202 -22.97 28.31 23.57
N THR A 203 -21.87 28.28 24.33
CA THR A 203 -20.69 29.13 24.06
C THR A 203 -19.97 28.76 22.76
N ASN A 204 -19.85 27.48 22.42
CA ASN A 204 -19.17 27.06 21.19
C ASN A 204 -20.03 27.26 19.93
N ALA A 205 -21.36 27.18 20.04
CA ALA A 205 -22.27 27.39 18.91
C ALA A 205 -22.36 28.87 18.46
N LEU A 206 -22.15 29.84 19.37
CA LEU A 206 -22.33 31.26 19.06
C LEU A 206 -21.13 31.92 18.37
N THR A 207 -19.94 31.31 18.42
CA THR A 207 -18.73 31.82 17.73
C THR A 207 -18.64 31.46 16.24
N PHE A 208 -19.55 30.64 15.70
CA PHE A 208 -19.55 30.25 14.28
C PHE A 208 -20.67 30.89 13.45
N SER A 209 -21.64 31.55 14.08
CA SER A 209 -22.86 32.09 13.41
C SER A 209 -22.84 33.62 13.21
N ARG A 210 -21.65 34.22 13.03
CA ARG A 210 -21.52 35.67 12.75
C ARG A 210 -20.47 35.99 11.69
N ARG A 211 -20.54 35.31 10.54
CA ARG A 211 -19.77 35.73 9.35
C ARG A 211 -20.40 35.30 8.01
N GLU A 212 -21.66 35.66 7.77
CA GLU A 212 -22.22 35.81 6.41
C GLU A 212 -23.62 36.47 6.49
N LYS A 213 -23.69 37.76 6.13
CA LYS A 213 -24.90 38.49 5.66
C LYS A 213 -24.60 39.98 5.43
N SER A 214 -24.37 40.33 4.17
CA SER A 214 -24.50 41.67 3.59
C SER A 214 -24.83 41.44 2.11
N GLN A 215 -26.11 41.34 1.78
CA GLN A 215 -26.90 42.43 1.19
C GLN A 215 -26.39 42.93 -0.17
N LEU A 216 -27.13 42.60 -1.23
CA LEU A 216 -27.25 43.39 -2.47
C LEU A 216 -28.58 43.02 -3.15
N ALA A 217 -29.27 44.01 -3.69
CA ALA A 217 -30.57 43.94 -4.37
C ALA A 217 -30.65 45.11 -5.40
N PRO A 218 -31.72 45.26 -6.22
CA PRO A 218 -31.83 44.58 -7.52
C PRO A 218 -32.07 45.55 -8.72
N GLY A 219 -32.00 45.06 -9.96
CA GLY A 219 -32.37 45.82 -11.17
C GLY A 219 -32.49 45.00 -12.46
N PHE A 220 -33.64 45.14 -13.15
CA PHE A 220 -33.98 44.68 -14.53
C PHE A 220 -33.74 45.83 -15.55
N PRO A 221 -34.02 45.75 -16.90
CA PRO A 221 -34.59 44.67 -17.76
C PRO A 221 -33.96 44.41 -19.18
N ILE A 222 -34.20 43.20 -19.74
CA ILE A 222 -34.81 42.81 -21.08
C ILE A 222 -34.63 43.78 -22.29
N PRO A 223 -34.18 43.36 -23.53
CA PRO A 223 -34.99 42.53 -24.48
C PRO A 223 -34.25 41.49 -25.40
N ILE A 224 -34.78 40.26 -25.54
CA ILE A 224 -35.66 39.71 -26.62
C ILE A 224 -35.03 39.52 -28.02
N ARG A 225 -34.92 38.26 -28.47
CA ARG A 225 -35.58 37.78 -29.72
C ARG A 225 -35.78 36.25 -29.74
N TYR A 226 -37.00 35.85 -30.08
CA TYR A 226 -37.44 34.47 -30.33
C TYR A 226 -37.15 34.08 -31.79
N CYS A 227 -36.97 32.78 -32.04
CA CYS A 227 -37.68 32.12 -33.14
C CYS A 227 -37.91 30.64 -32.79
N SER A 228 -39.13 30.15 -32.97
CA SER A 228 -39.52 28.77 -32.69
C SER A 228 -39.98 28.08 -33.97
N SER A 229 -39.58 26.82 -34.16
CA SER A 229 -40.30 25.86 -35.01
C SER A 229 -40.55 24.58 -34.21
N ARG A 230 -41.76 24.05 -34.31
CA ARG A 230 -42.36 23.10 -33.35
C ARG A 230 -42.66 21.78 -34.05
N SER A 231 -42.12 20.67 -33.56
CA SER A 231 -42.65 19.32 -33.87
C SER A 231 -42.37 18.30 -32.76
N SER A 232 -43.42 18.03 -31.98
CA SER A 232 -43.76 16.73 -31.36
C SER A 232 -42.65 15.79 -30.83
N ASN A 233 -42.50 15.81 -29.51
CA ASN A 233 -42.51 14.66 -28.59
C ASN A 233 -42.04 13.28 -29.10
N MET A 234 -40.89 12.84 -28.61
CA MET A 234 -40.83 11.68 -27.70
C MET A 234 -39.86 12.03 -26.55
N GLU A 235 -40.29 11.84 -25.31
CA GLU A 235 -39.53 12.24 -24.13
C GLU A 235 -38.33 11.30 -23.89
N ALA A 236 -37.14 11.89 -23.82
CA ALA A 236 -35.95 11.24 -23.30
C ALA A 236 -35.86 11.53 -21.79
N GLU A 237 -36.33 10.59 -20.95
CA GLU A 237 -36.10 10.68 -19.51
C GLU A 237 -34.68 10.26 -19.09
N SER A 238 -34.20 10.89 -18.03
CA SER A 238 -32.78 11.01 -17.68
C SER A 238 -32.14 9.74 -17.11
N LEU A 239 -30.93 9.41 -17.57
CA LEU A 239 -30.10 8.33 -17.01
C LEU A 239 -29.67 8.61 -15.57
N SER A 240 -30.06 7.72 -14.65
CA SER A 240 -29.45 7.56 -13.33
C SER A 240 -29.73 6.16 -12.76
N GLY A 241 -28.90 5.16 -13.11
CA GLY A 241 -28.88 3.86 -12.42
C GLY A 241 -29.20 2.64 -13.28
N THR A 242 -28.31 2.28 -14.20
CA THR A 242 -28.44 1.06 -15.03
C THR A 242 -27.73 -0.12 -14.37
N LEU A 243 -28.37 -0.73 -13.38
CA LEU A 243 -27.92 -1.99 -12.75
C LEU A 243 -29.08 -2.99 -12.82
N ASN A 244 -28.86 -4.12 -13.50
CA ASN A 244 -29.80 -5.23 -13.72
C ASN A 244 -31.04 -4.91 -14.58
N GLN A 245 -30.85 -4.63 -15.87
CA GLN A 245 -31.94 -4.82 -16.83
C GLN A 245 -32.16 -6.32 -17.08
N LEU A 246 -33.41 -6.77 -16.95
CA LEU A 246 -33.84 -8.07 -17.47
C LEU A 246 -33.99 -7.95 -18.99
N VAL A 247 -33.31 -8.84 -19.71
CA VAL A 247 -33.32 -8.90 -21.17
C VAL A 247 -33.80 -10.29 -21.58
N GLN A 248 -34.77 -10.33 -22.50
CA GLN A 248 -35.18 -11.57 -23.13
C GLN A 248 -34.30 -11.83 -24.35
N TYR A 249 -33.62 -12.98 -24.39
CA TYR A 249 -32.76 -13.40 -25.49
C TYR A 249 -32.93 -14.91 -25.72
N ASP A 250 -33.05 -15.35 -26.98
CA ASP A 250 -33.34 -16.76 -27.34
C ASP A 250 -34.49 -17.38 -26.51
N GLY A 251 -35.59 -16.61 -26.37
CA GLY A 251 -36.78 -17.01 -25.61
C GLY A 251 -36.60 -17.11 -24.08
N LYS A 252 -35.42 -16.79 -23.53
CA LYS A 252 -35.10 -16.91 -22.10
C LYS A 252 -34.80 -15.55 -21.49
N GLU A 253 -35.07 -15.39 -20.21
CA GLU A 253 -34.74 -14.18 -19.45
C GLU A 253 -33.33 -14.26 -18.87
N TYR A 254 -32.59 -13.15 -18.97
CA TYR A 254 -31.25 -12.97 -18.41
C TYR A 254 -31.15 -11.61 -17.73
N HIS A 255 -30.36 -11.51 -16.66
CA HIS A 255 -29.84 -10.23 -16.20
C HIS A 255 -28.62 -9.85 -17.05
N ALA A 256 -28.74 -8.76 -17.80
CA ALA A 256 -27.62 -8.18 -18.53
C ALA A 256 -26.78 -7.31 -17.59
N VAL A 257 -25.48 -7.63 -17.48
CA VAL A 257 -24.50 -6.80 -16.78
C VAL A 257 -23.56 -6.20 -17.82
N LYS A 258 -23.45 -4.86 -17.84
CA LYS A 258 -22.53 -4.12 -18.72
C LYS A 258 -21.24 -3.80 -17.97
N GLU A 259 -20.09 -4.05 -18.59
CA GLU A 259 -18.79 -3.57 -18.12
C GLU A 259 -17.92 -3.14 -19.31
N GLY A 260 -17.42 -1.91 -19.29
CA GLY A 260 -16.79 -1.29 -20.46
C GLY A 260 -17.78 -1.23 -21.62
N ASN A 261 -17.37 -1.72 -22.80
CA ASN A 261 -18.26 -1.86 -23.96
C ASN A 261 -18.98 -3.21 -24.02
N ALA A 262 -18.62 -4.18 -23.18
CA ALA A 262 -19.15 -5.53 -23.22
C ALA A 262 -20.38 -5.72 -22.32
N PHE A 263 -21.27 -6.62 -22.75
CA PHE A 263 -22.39 -7.12 -21.97
C PHE A 263 -22.23 -8.63 -21.69
N ILE A 264 -22.58 -9.08 -20.50
CA ILE A 264 -22.71 -10.51 -20.17
C ILE A 264 -24.12 -10.83 -19.71
N LEU A 265 -24.62 -12.00 -20.11
CA LEU A 265 -25.95 -12.50 -19.79
C LEU A 265 -25.87 -13.53 -18.65
N ASN A 266 -26.37 -13.17 -17.47
CA ASN A 266 -26.45 -14.04 -16.31
C ASN A 266 -27.88 -14.57 -16.14
N PRO A 267 -28.12 -15.90 -16.10
CA PRO A 267 -29.40 -16.47 -15.70
C PRO A 267 -29.89 -15.94 -14.34
N PRO A 268 -31.21 -15.78 -14.12
CA PRO A 268 -31.75 -15.30 -12.84
C PRO A 268 -31.33 -16.15 -11.61
N SER A 269 -31.25 -17.47 -11.76
CA SER A 269 -30.72 -18.40 -10.74
C SER A 269 -29.26 -18.09 -10.37
N GLN A 270 -28.43 -17.84 -11.38
CA GLN A 270 -27.01 -17.51 -11.23
C GLN A 270 -26.80 -16.10 -10.64
N ALA A 271 -27.66 -15.13 -10.96
CA ALA A 271 -27.65 -13.82 -10.33
C ALA A 271 -27.95 -13.90 -8.82
N ALA A 272 -28.98 -14.67 -8.44
CA ALA A 272 -29.27 -14.97 -7.03
C ALA A 272 -28.08 -15.66 -6.34
N ALA A 273 -27.42 -16.61 -7.02
CA ALA A 273 -26.23 -17.29 -6.50
C ALA A 273 -25.04 -16.35 -6.27
N SER A 274 -24.79 -15.42 -7.21
CA SER A 274 -23.70 -14.43 -7.10
C SER A 274 -23.85 -13.44 -5.93
N THR A 275 -25.08 -13.31 -5.40
CA THR A 275 -25.41 -12.39 -4.29
C THR A 275 -25.53 -13.11 -2.94
N GLY A 276 -25.55 -14.45 -2.92
CA GLY A 276 -25.83 -15.25 -1.74
C GLY A 276 -24.60 -15.87 -1.08
N THR A 277 -24.57 -15.95 0.26
CA THR A 277 -23.63 -16.84 0.96
C THR A 277 -23.91 -18.30 0.59
N ARG A 278 -22.83 -19.06 0.34
CA ARG A 278 -22.72 -20.46 -0.13
C ARG A 278 -23.59 -21.53 0.56
N ARG A 279 -24.35 -21.20 1.61
CA ARG A 279 -25.26 -22.10 2.33
C ARG A 279 -26.66 -22.24 1.71
N ASN A 280 -27.02 -21.38 0.75
CA ASN A 280 -28.39 -21.30 0.22
C ASN A 280 -28.52 -21.78 -1.24
N LEU A 281 -27.47 -22.38 -1.83
CA LEU A 281 -27.49 -22.86 -3.22
C LEU A 281 -28.02 -24.29 -3.27
N LYS A 282 -28.85 -24.61 -4.28
CA LYS A 282 -29.17 -26.01 -4.61
C LYS A 282 -28.02 -26.60 -5.44
N ALA A 283 -27.85 -27.92 -5.39
CA ALA A 283 -26.82 -28.61 -6.17
C ALA A 283 -26.94 -28.38 -7.69
N GLU A 284 -28.16 -28.16 -8.18
CA GLU A 284 -28.44 -27.81 -9.58
C GLU A 284 -27.95 -26.39 -9.92
N ASP A 285 -28.13 -25.42 -9.01
CA ASP A 285 -27.67 -24.03 -9.19
C ASP A 285 -26.14 -23.92 -9.18
N GLU A 286 -25.44 -24.73 -8.38
CA GLU A 286 -23.97 -24.79 -8.39
C GLU A 286 -23.44 -25.18 -9.78
N SER A 287 -24.09 -26.15 -10.45
CA SER A 287 -23.68 -26.66 -11.77
C SER A 287 -23.77 -25.63 -12.91
N GLN A 288 -24.64 -24.63 -12.77
CA GLN A 288 -24.87 -23.58 -13.78
C GLN A 288 -24.10 -22.29 -13.49
N SER A 289 -23.50 -22.14 -12.30
CA SER A 289 -22.86 -20.89 -11.89
C SER A 289 -21.51 -20.63 -12.59
N VAL A 290 -21.53 -19.95 -13.74
CA VAL A 290 -20.32 -19.42 -14.38
C VAL A 290 -19.84 -18.16 -13.63
N PHE A 291 -18.53 -18.05 -13.40
CA PHE A 291 -18.02 -16.99 -12.53
C PHE A 291 -17.97 -15.60 -13.17
N TYR A 292 -18.41 -14.63 -12.40
CA TYR A 292 -18.19 -13.21 -12.62
C TYR A 292 -17.93 -12.54 -11.27
N ASN A 293 -16.98 -11.62 -11.20
CA ASN A 293 -16.70 -10.82 -10.00
C ASN A 293 -16.56 -9.33 -10.39
N PRO A 294 -17.44 -8.44 -9.91
CA PRO A 294 -17.38 -7.01 -10.21
C PRO A 294 -16.15 -6.31 -9.59
N ILE A 295 -15.60 -6.82 -8.47
CA ILE A 295 -14.42 -6.24 -7.81
C ILE A 295 -13.18 -6.26 -8.74
N GLN A 296 -13.15 -7.20 -9.70
CA GLN A 296 -12.08 -7.31 -10.70
C GLN A 296 -12.23 -6.33 -11.89
N GLN A 297 -13.21 -5.40 -11.89
CA GLN A 297 -13.35 -4.40 -12.95
C GLN A 297 -12.09 -3.54 -13.14
N PHE A 298 -11.44 -3.13 -12.04
CA PHE A 298 -10.15 -2.41 -12.10
C PHE A 298 -9.05 -3.20 -12.81
N ASN A 299 -8.98 -4.52 -12.58
CA ASN A 299 -8.02 -5.40 -13.25
C ASN A 299 -8.28 -5.45 -14.75
N ARG A 300 -9.55 -5.54 -15.15
CA ARG A 300 -9.97 -5.59 -16.57
C ARG A 300 -9.76 -4.25 -17.29
N ASP A 301 -10.14 -3.13 -16.68
CA ASP A 301 -9.87 -1.77 -17.19
C ASP A 301 -8.36 -1.57 -17.41
N LEU A 302 -7.54 -1.86 -16.39
CA LEU A 302 -6.08 -1.77 -16.48
C LEU A 302 -5.51 -2.69 -17.56
N SER A 303 -6.06 -3.89 -17.73
CA SER A 303 -5.59 -4.85 -18.74
C SER A 303 -5.85 -4.34 -20.15
N VAL A 304 -7.03 -3.79 -20.43
CA VAL A 304 -7.35 -3.20 -21.75
C VAL A 304 -6.35 -2.09 -22.09
N LEU A 305 -6.13 -1.15 -21.16
CA LEU A 305 -5.22 -0.02 -21.34
C LEU A 305 -3.75 -0.47 -21.49
N ALA A 306 -3.28 -1.41 -20.67
CA ALA A 306 -1.94 -1.95 -20.74
C ALA A 306 -1.67 -2.72 -22.06
N ILE A 307 -2.64 -3.51 -22.52
CA ILE A 307 -2.55 -4.21 -23.80
C ILE A 307 -2.60 -3.21 -24.97
N LYS A 308 -3.43 -2.17 -24.89
CA LYS A 308 -3.50 -1.10 -25.89
C LYS A 308 -2.15 -0.38 -26.02
N ALA A 309 -1.57 0.07 -24.90
CA ALA A 309 -0.25 0.72 -24.85
C ALA A 309 0.87 -0.17 -25.41
N TYR A 310 0.87 -1.46 -25.05
CA TYR A 310 1.82 -2.44 -25.59
C TYR A 310 1.62 -2.68 -27.09
N GLY A 311 0.38 -2.81 -27.55
CA GLY A 311 0.05 -3.10 -28.94
C GLY A 311 0.39 -1.95 -29.88
N GLU A 312 0.10 -0.71 -29.50
CA GLU A 312 0.52 0.49 -30.23
C GLU A 312 2.06 0.54 -30.40
N ASN A 313 2.81 0.24 -29.34
CA ASN A 313 4.26 0.11 -29.40
C ASN A 313 4.75 -0.98 -30.37
N VAL A 314 4.05 -2.13 -30.44
CA VAL A 314 4.35 -3.19 -31.40
C VAL A 314 4.09 -2.73 -32.83
N LEU A 315 2.96 -2.06 -33.07
CA LEU A 315 2.59 -1.52 -34.38
C LEU A 315 3.57 -0.44 -34.85
N ALA A 316 3.90 0.53 -34.00
CA ALA A 316 4.92 1.55 -34.24
C ALA A 316 6.30 0.93 -34.53
N SER A 317 6.70 -0.08 -33.74
CA SER A 317 7.96 -0.80 -33.94
C SER A 317 8.00 -1.59 -35.25
N LYS A 318 6.89 -2.24 -35.64
CA LYS A 318 6.73 -2.93 -36.93
C LYS A 318 6.83 -1.93 -38.08
N LYS A 319 6.10 -0.80 -38.02
CA LYS A 319 6.13 0.30 -39.01
C LYS A 319 7.54 0.86 -39.19
N ARG A 320 8.21 1.28 -38.10
CA ARG A 320 9.59 1.77 -38.12
C ARG A 320 10.59 0.77 -38.72
N ARG A 321 10.40 -0.54 -38.49
CA ARG A 321 11.24 -1.59 -39.10
C ARG A 321 10.99 -1.73 -40.61
N ALA A 322 9.75 -1.58 -41.07
CA ALA A 322 9.41 -1.58 -42.49
C ALA A 322 10.01 -0.35 -43.20
N GLU A 323 9.85 0.85 -42.64
CA GLU A 323 10.43 2.09 -43.17
C GLU A 323 11.96 2.03 -43.26
N ARG A 324 12.64 1.49 -42.23
CA ARG A 324 14.11 1.28 -42.28
C ARG A 324 14.53 0.30 -43.37
N ARG A 325 13.75 -0.75 -43.64
CA ARG A 325 14.00 -1.70 -44.74
C ARG A 325 13.82 -1.03 -46.10
N GLN A 326 12.77 -0.22 -46.28
CA GLN A 326 12.54 0.54 -47.52
C GLN A 326 13.67 1.54 -47.79
N ARG A 327 14.12 2.27 -46.76
CA ARG A 327 15.25 3.22 -46.89
C ARG A 327 16.59 2.51 -47.17
N GLY A 328 16.84 1.36 -46.54
CA GLY A 328 18.05 0.57 -46.82
C GLY A 328 18.07 -0.05 -48.23
N GLY A 329 16.92 -0.57 -48.69
CA GLY A 329 16.79 -1.17 -50.01
C GLY A 329 16.97 -0.19 -51.18
N ALA A 330 16.85 1.12 -50.92
CA ALA A 330 17.08 2.16 -51.94
C ALA A 330 18.57 2.49 -52.17
N VAL A 331 19.49 2.04 -51.30
CA VAL A 331 20.92 2.40 -51.35
C VAL A 331 21.77 1.29 -52.00
N ASP A 332 21.44 0.01 -51.79
CA ASP A 332 22.23 -1.13 -52.27
C ASP A 332 21.88 -1.60 -53.71
N GLY A 333 21.30 -0.72 -54.53
CA GLY A 333 21.02 -1.00 -55.95
C GLY A 333 22.28 -1.13 -56.84
N LYS A 334 23.49 -1.03 -56.29
CA LYS A 334 24.74 -1.00 -57.07
C LYS A 334 26.01 -1.49 -56.34
N SER A 335 25.99 -2.69 -55.74
CA SER A 335 27.25 -3.45 -55.59
C SER A 335 27.05 -4.96 -55.64
N THR A 336 27.66 -5.59 -56.65
CA THR A 336 27.70 -7.05 -56.82
C THR A 336 28.60 -7.74 -55.79
N GLY A 337 28.06 -8.77 -55.14
CA GLY A 337 28.78 -9.95 -54.67
C GLY A 337 30.05 -9.78 -53.83
N LYS A 338 29.93 -9.94 -52.50
CA LYS A 338 30.98 -10.61 -51.73
C LYS A 338 30.41 -11.47 -50.59
N LYS A 339 30.25 -12.76 -50.89
CA LYS A 339 29.87 -13.83 -49.96
C LYS A 339 30.91 -13.89 -48.82
N ARG A 340 30.61 -13.33 -47.64
CA ARG A 340 31.51 -13.43 -46.48
C ARG A 340 31.49 -14.85 -45.94
N LYS A 341 32.62 -15.52 -46.15
CA LYS A 341 33.00 -16.83 -45.62
C LYS A 341 32.79 -16.86 -44.10
N ARG A 342 32.16 -17.92 -43.61
CA ARG A 342 32.14 -18.27 -42.19
C ARG A 342 33.49 -18.91 -41.88
N GLU A 343 34.27 -18.28 -41.02
CA GLU A 343 35.52 -18.84 -40.51
C GLU A 343 35.26 -19.44 -39.14
N ASP A 344 34.81 -20.69 -39.17
CA ASP A 344 35.11 -21.66 -38.12
C ASP A 344 36.39 -22.40 -38.59
N GLY A 345 37.35 -22.59 -37.69
CA GLY A 345 38.63 -23.25 -37.97
C GLY A 345 39.02 -24.08 -36.76
N ASP A 346 38.99 -25.40 -36.95
CA ASP A 346 39.28 -26.42 -35.94
C ASP A 346 40.79 -26.65 -35.75
N GLU A 347 41.15 -27.32 -34.65
CA GLU A 347 42.22 -28.34 -34.46
C GLU A 347 42.36 -28.55 -32.92
N GLU A 348 42.44 -29.76 -32.33
CA GLU A 348 42.64 -31.11 -32.86
C GLU A 348 41.86 -32.18 -32.06
N GLU A 349 41.57 -33.33 -32.69
CA GLU A 349 41.06 -34.57 -32.09
C GLU A 349 42.27 -35.51 -31.70
N PRO A 350 42.15 -36.70 -31.05
CA PRO A 350 41.43 -37.82 -31.67
C PRO A 350 40.79 -38.92 -30.78
N ASN A 351 39.84 -39.65 -31.38
CA ASN A 351 39.92 -41.10 -31.69
C ASN A 351 38.71 -41.96 -31.22
N GLY A 352 37.99 -42.62 -32.15
CA GLY A 352 37.15 -43.77 -31.75
C GLY A 352 36.08 -44.42 -32.65
N LYS A 353 36.30 -44.66 -33.97
CA LYS A 353 35.57 -45.66 -34.83
C LYS A 353 34.05 -45.43 -35.11
N ARG A 354 33.64 -45.18 -36.38
CA ARG A 354 33.13 -46.15 -37.41
C ARG A 354 31.90 -46.98 -36.96
N SER A 355 30.80 -47.08 -37.70
CA SER A 355 30.62 -47.28 -39.16
C SER A 355 29.37 -46.60 -39.76
N ASN A 356 29.40 -46.09 -41.01
CA ASN A 356 28.78 -46.62 -42.26
C ASN A 356 27.42 -47.35 -42.06
N PHE A 357 26.37 -47.16 -42.87
CA PHE A 357 26.18 -46.68 -44.26
C PHE A 357 24.67 -46.27 -44.44
N ASP A 358 24.11 -45.66 -45.50
CA ASP A 358 24.55 -45.15 -46.82
C ASP A 358 23.57 -44.01 -47.28
N ASN A 359 23.47 -43.73 -48.59
CA ASN A 359 22.73 -42.62 -49.23
C ASN A 359 21.31 -42.97 -49.74
N GLN A 360 20.42 -41.97 -49.77
CA GLN A 360 19.79 -41.48 -51.02
C GLN A 360 19.08 -40.13 -50.86
N THR A 361 19.25 -39.25 -51.86
CA THR A 361 18.65 -37.90 -51.98
C THR A 361 17.19 -37.99 -52.45
N PRO A 362 16.35 -36.96 -52.27
CA PRO A 362 16.24 -35.98 -53.36
C PRO A 362 16.02 -34.51 -52.96
N SER A 363 16.28 -33.64 -53.95
CA SER A 363 15.66 -32.33 -54.24
C SER A 363 15.44 -31.27 -53.14
N SER A 364 15.98 -30.09 -53.43
CA SER A 364 15.67 -28.78 -52.83
C SER A 364 14.17 -28.45 -52.75
N ASP A 365 13.68 -28.21 -51.54
CA ASP A 365 12.38 -27.56 -51.33
C ASP A 365 12.50 -26.03 -51.46
N HIS A 366 11.54 -25.45 -52.18
CA HIS A 366 11.40 -24.02 -52.39
C HIS A 366 10.91 -23.31 -51.12
N LEU A 367 11.55 -22.19 -50.78
CA LEU A 367 10.97 -21.18 -49.89
C LEU A 367 9.98 -20.34 -50.69
N ASP A 368 8.70 -20.70 -50.62
CA ASP A 368 7.64 -19.93 -51.29
C ASP A 368 7.47 -18.54 -50.68
N LEU A 369 8.04 -17.58 -51.40
CA LEU A 369 7.81 -16.14 -51.26
C LEU A 369 6.58 -15.77 -52.10
N GLU A 370 5.37 -15.87 -51.52
CA GLU A 370 4.20 -15.24 -52.13
C GLU A 370 4.24 -13.72 -51.95
N LEU A 371 4.84 -13.08 -52.96
CA LEU A 371 4.75 -11.66 -53.25
C LEU A 371 3.38 -11.34 -53.86
N HIS A 372 2.34 -11.26 -53.03
CA HIS A 372 1.08 -10.63 -53.44
C HIS A 372 1.14 -9.12 -53.18
N ALA A 373 1.25 -8.36 -54.27
CA ALA A 373 1.14 -6.92 -54.25
C ALA A 373 -0.34 -6.49 -54.14
N GLY A 374 -0.61 -5.47 -53.32
CA GLY A 374 -1.83 -4.67 -53.47
C GLY A 374 -2.97 -4.87 -52.47
N ASP A 375 -2.72 -5.32 -51.24
CA ASP A 375 -3.73 -5.23 -50.18
C ASP A 375 -3.21 -4.61 -48.88
N ASN A 376 -3.94 -3.64 -48.34
CA ASN A 376 -3.61 -2.87 -47.13
C ASN A 376 -3.95 -3.67 -45.87
N THR A 377 -3.41 -4.88 -45.75
CA THR A 377 -3.69 -5.78 -44.64
C THR A 377 -3.07 -5.25 -43.34
N THR A 378 -3.93 -4.93 -42.37
CA THR A 378 -3.48 -4.55 -41.02
C THR A 378 -2.70 -5.71 -40.39
N PRO A 379 -1.52 -5.47 -39.79
CA PRO A 379 -0.69 -6.54 -39.24
C PRO A 379 -1.40 -7.26 -38.10
N SER A 380 -1.40 -8.59 -38.13
CA SER A 380 -2.11 -9.38 -37.12
C SER A 380 -1.62 -9.13 -35.70
N PHE A 381 -2.59 -9.15 -34.78
CA PHE A 381 -2.42 -9.00 -33.34
C PHE A 381 -3.34 -10.01 -32.63
N THR A 382 -2.73 -11.08 -32.10
CA THR A 382 -3.45 -12.22 -31.51
C THR A 382 -3.34 -12.22 -29.98
N ILE A 383 -4.49 -12.30 -29.31
CA ILE A 383 -4.61 -12.30 -27.84
C ILE A 383 -5.16 -13.65 -27.38
N LEU A 384 -4.62 -14.21 -26.30
CA LEU A 384 -5.21 -15.36 -25.59
C LEU A 384 -5.70 -14.91 -24.21
N ASP A 385 -6.99 -15.07 -23.96
CA ASP A 385 -7.60 -15.07 -22.63
C ASP A 385 -7.67 -16.52 -22.15
N ALA A 386 -6.72 -16.94 -21.31
CA ALA A 386 -6.44 -18.36 -21.08
C ALA A 386 -7.41 -19.07 -20.12
N LEU A 387 -8.08 -18.30 -19.24
CA LEU A 387 -9.05 -18.77 -18.24
C LEU A 387 -10.26 -17.82 -18.22
N SER A 388 -11.04 -17.90 -19.29
CA SER A 388 -11.93 -16.82 -19.72
C SER A 388 -13.31 -16.80 -19.03
N ALA A 389 -13.75 -17.91 -18.42
CA ALA A 389 -15.03 -18.08 -17.74
C ALA A 389 -16.26 -17.62 -18.57
N THR A 390 -16.86 -16.46 -18.24
CA THR A 390 -17.99 -15.86 -18.99
C THR A 390 -17.60 -15.26 -20.34
N GLY A 391 -16.31 -15.18 -20.65
CA GLY A 391 -15.79 -14.49 -21.84
C GLY A 391 -15.51 -13.00 -21.64
N LEU A 392 -15.77 -12.42 -20.46
CA LEU A 392 -15.79 -10.97 -20.28
C LEU A 392 -14.46 -10.26 -20.65
N ARG A 393 -13.30 -10.84 -20.31
CA ARG A 393 -12.00 -10.30 -20.72
C ARG A 393 -11.87 -10.31 -22.24
N ALA A 394 -12.11 -11.46 -22.88
CA ALA A 394 -12.10 -11.57 -24.34
C ALA A 394 -13.08 -10.61 -25.07
N LEU A 395 -14.31 -10.44 -24.54
CA LEU A 395 -15.30 -9.49 -25.06
C LEU A 395 -14.78 -8.05 -25.02
N ARG A 396 -14.19 -7.65 -23.90
CA ARG A 396 -13.60 -6.31 -23.75
C ARG A 396 -12.35 -6.15 -24.62
N TYR A 397 -11.49 -7.15 -24.74
CA TYR A 397 -10.33 -7.10 -25.63
C TYR A 397 -10.72 -6.97 -27.10
N ALA A 398 -11.77 -7.66 -27.56
CA ALA A 398 -12.23 -7.55 -28.94
C ALA A 398 -13.02 -6.26 -29.24
N SER A 399 -13.65 -5.62 -28.24
CA SER A 399 -14.46 -4.40 -28.42
C SER A 399 -13.73 -3.09 -28.09
N GLU A 400 -12.70 -3.12 -27.25
CA GLU A 400 -12.00 -1.92 -26.75
C GLU A 400 -10.57 -1.77 -27.30
N ILE A 401 -10.03 -2.77 -28.01
CA ILE A 401 -8.69 -2.73 -28.64
C ILE A 401 -8.84 -2.75 -30.16
N PRO A 402 -8.84 -1.58 -30.85
CA PRO A 402 -9.29 -1.48 -32.25
C PRO A 402 -8.47 -2.26 -33.28
N PHE A 403 -7.26 -2.68 -32.93
CA PHE A 403 -6.33 -3.41 -33.81
C PHE A 403 -6.21 -4.91 -33.44
N ALA A 404 -6.99 -5.42 -32.49
CA ALA A 404 -7.00 -6.85 -32.18
C ALA A 404 -7.65 -7.64 -33.34
N THR A 405 -6.90 -8.55 -33.96
CA THR A 405 -7.38 -9.30 -35.13
C THR A 405 -7.98 -10.66 -34.78
N CYS A 406 -7.58 -11.23 -33.64
CA CYS A 406 -8.16 -12.46 -33.10
C CYS A 406 -7.94 -12.52 -31.58
N VAL A 407 -8.99 -12.88 -30.85
CA VAL A 407 -8.97 -13.12 -29.41
C VAL A 407 -9.43 -14.55 -29.15
N VAL A 408 -8.53 -15.43 -28.73
CA VAL A 408 -8.92 -16.77 -28.27
C VAL A 408 -9.38 -16.68 -26.82
N ALA A 409 -10.58 -17.21 -26.55
CA ALA A 409 -11.16 -17.30 -25.22
C ALA A 409 -11.19 -18.77 -24.79
N ASN A 410 -10.29 -19.16 -23.88
CA ASN A 410 -10.16 -20.55 -23.43
C ASN A 410 -10.79 -20.77 -22.05
N ASP A 411 -11.52 -21.87 -21.88
CA ASP A 411 -11.92 -22.35 -20.55
C ASP A 411 -11.96 -23.89 -20.52
N LEU A 412 -11.76 -24.47 -19.34
CA LEU A 412 -11.84 -25.92 -19.13
C LEU A 412 -13.29 -26.40 -19.02
N SER A 413 -14.21 -25.56 -18.51
CA SER A 413 -15.59 -25.94 -18.22
C SER A 413 -16.51 -25.82 -19.45
N PRO A 414 -17.21 -26.90 -19.85
CA PRO A 414 -18.21 -26.83 -20.91
C PRO A 414 -19.37 -25.86 -20.62
N SER A 415 -19.74 -25.64 -19.36
CA SER A 415 -20.78 -24.68 -18.99
C SER A 415 -20.31 -23.22 -19.14
N ALA A 416 -19.04 -22.95 -18.81
CA ALA A 416 -18.41 -21.66 -19.06
C ALA A 416 -18.37 -21.35 -20.56
N ILE A 417 -17.91 -22.31 -21.38
CA ILE A 417 -17.89 -22.17 -22.86
C ILE A 417 -19.29 -21.94 -23.44
N LYS A 418 -20.35 -22.55 -22.88
CA LYS A 418 -21.73 -22.30 -23.31
C LYS A 418 -22.17 -20.86 -23.01
N SER A 419 -21.90 -20.34 -21.82
CA SER A 419 -22.17 -18.94 -21.45
C SER A 419 -21.34 -17.95 -22.28
N MET A 420 -20.05 -18.27 -22.48
CA MET A 420 -19.13 -17.49 -23.31
C MET A 420 -19.61 -17.38 -24.76
N LYS A 421 -20.03 -18.48 -25.39
CA LYS A 421 -20.59 -18.45 -26.76
C LYS A 421 -21.83 -17.56 -26.86
N LEU A 422 -22.75 -17.70 -25.90
CA LEU A 422 -23.93 -16.84 -25.79
C LEU A 422 -23.56 -15.35 -25.69
N ASN A 423 -22.59 -15.01 -24.85
CA ASN A 423 -22.14 -13.63 -24.69
C ASN A 423 -21.41 -13.10 -25.95
N ILE A 424 -20.59 -13.91 -26.62
CA ILE A 424 -19.92 -13.56 -27.89
C ILE A 424 -20.96 -13.22 -28.97
N GLU A 425 -22.01 -14.02 -29.06
CA GLU A 425 -23.12 -13.81 -30.00
C GLU A 425 -23.91 -12.54 -29.67
N TYR A 426 -24.30 -12.35 -28.39
CA TYR A 426 -25.04 -11.18 -27.93
C TYR A 426 -24.32 -9.85 -28.21
N ASN A 427 -22.98 -9.82 -28.14
CA ASN A 427 -22.19 -8.63 -28.45
C ASN A 427 -21.82 -8.51 -29.94
N GLY A 428 -22.18 -9.48 -30.79
CA GLY A 428 -21.84 -9.50 -32.22
C GLY A 428 -20.36 -9.74 -32.54
N LEU A 429 -19.56 -10.23 -31.57
CA LEU A 429 -18.09 -10.30 -31.64
C LEU A 429 -17.55 -11.64 -32.20
N GLY A 430 -18.41 -12.53 -32.68
CA GLY A 430 -18.04 -13.88 -33.16
C GLY A 430 -17.07 -13.94 -34.36
N LYS A 431 -16.80 -12.81 -35.03
CA LYS A 431 -15.75 -12.70 -36.06
C LYS A 431 -14.35 -12.52 -35.47
N LEU A 432 -14.24 -11.94 -34.28
CA LEU A 432 -12.99 -11.62 -33.61
C LEU A 432 -12.65 -12.62 -32.49
N ILE A 433 -13.66 -13.19 -31.82
CA ILE A 433 -13.47 -14.06 -30.66
C ILE A 433 -13.63 -15.53 -31.04
N GLN A 434 -12.63 -16.34 -30.70
CA GLN A 434 -12.61 -17.78 -30.92
C GLN A 434 -12.71 -18.53 -29.58
N PRO A 435 -13.86 -19.13 -29.23
CA PRO A 435 -14.01 -19.91 -28.00
C PRO A 435 -13.36 -21.30 -28.13
N ASN A 436 -12.50 -21.67 -27.17
CA ASN A 436 -11.84 -22.97 -27.11
C ASN A 436 -12.11 -23.68 -25.77
N THR A 437 -12.53 -24.96 -25.84
CA THR A 437 -12.68 -25.81 -24.64
C THR A 437 -11.38 -26.58 -24.37
N GLY A 438 -10.75 -26.39 -23.21
CA GLY A 438 -9.59 -27.21 -22.81
C GLY A 438 -8.78 -26.68 -21.63
N ASP A 439 -7.87 -27.53 -21.12
CA ASP A 439 -6.86 -27.11 -20.15
C ASP A 439 -5.93 -26.08 -20.79
N ALA A 440 -5.80 -24.91 -20.16
CA ALA A 440 -5.03 -23.78 -20.66
C ALA A 440 -3.56 -24.15 -20.96
N ARG A 441 -2.94 -25.03 -20.17
CA ARG A 441 -1.55 -25.48 -20.37
C ARG A 441 -1.44 -26.33 -21.63
N THR A 442 -2.33 -27.31 -21.78
CA THR A 442 -2.40 -28.18 -22.96
C THR A 442 -2.68 -27.36 -24.22
N TYR A 443 -3.58 -26.38 -24.16
CA TYR A 443 -3.86 -25.49 -25.27
C TYR A 443 -2.63 -24.67 -25.66
N MET A 444 -2.00 -23.98 -24.68
CA MET A 444 -0.77 -23.22 -24.89
C MET A 444 0.38 -24.07 -25.46
N TYR A 445 0.63 -25.27 -24.92
CA TYR A 445 1.63 -26.19 -25.47
C TYR A 445 1.29 -26.64 -26.91
N SER A 446 0.00 -26.85 -27.22
CA SER A 446 -0.40 -27.27 -28.58
C SER A 446 -0.05 -26.23 -29.66
N THR A 447 0.08 -24.95 -29.30
CA THR A 447 0.52 -23.90 -30.23
C THR A 447 1.93 -24.13 -30.78
N LEU A 448 2.80 -24.83 -30.03
CA LEU A 448 4.18 -25.13 -30.43
C LEU A 448 4.25 -26.12 -31.61
N ASN A 449 3.26 -27.02 -31.72
CA ASN A 449 3.23 -28.09 -32.72
C ASN A 449 2.58 -27.67 -34.06
N SER A 450 2.44 -26.36 -34.31
CA SER A 450 1.70 -25.79 -35.44
C SER A 450 2.33 -26.04 -36.83
N ALA A 451 3.41 -26.82 -36.90
CA ALA A 451 4.09 -27.18 -38.15
C ALA A 451 3.46 -28.38 -38.89
N ASN A 452 2.54 -29.15 -38.28
CA ASN A 452 2.18 -30.47 -38.83
C ASN A 452 0.72 -30.93 -38.67
N THR A 453 -0.26 -30.00 -38.59
CA THR A 453 -1.70 -30.35 -38.60
C THR A 453 -2.53 -29.41 -39.47
N GLN A 454 -2.61 -29.72 -40.77
CA GLN A 454 -3.69 -29.22 -41.64
C GLN A 454 -5.01 -29.94 -41.29
N ALA A 455 -5.69 -29.52 -40.22
CA ALA A 455 -7.11 -29.83 -40.00
C ALA A 455 -7.74 -28.95 -38.90
N SER A 456 -8.70 -28.10 -39.28
CA SER A 456 -9.80 -27.64 -38.42
C SER A 456 -9.43 -27.05 -37.03
N ARG A 457 -8.46 -26.13 -36.95
CA ARG A 457 -8.27 -25.25 -35.78
C ARG A 457 -8.20 -23.78 -36.19
N PRO A 458 -8.98 -22.88 -35.57
CA PRO A 458 -9.18 -21.51 -36.09
C PRO A 458 -8.06 -20.52 -35.76
N HIS A 459 -7.07 -20.89 -34.94
CA HIS A 459 -5.80 -20.19 -34.79
C HIS A 459 -4.66 -21.20 -34.68
N THR A 460 -3.58 -20.98 -35.44
CA THR A 460 -2.35 -21.79 -35.42
C THR A 460 -1.16 -20.90 -35.09
N GLY A 461 -0.36 -21.30 -34.09
CA GLY A 461 0.82 -20.60 -33.63
C GLY A 461 0.65 -19.77 -32.36
N LYS A 462 1.66 -18.93 -32.10
CA LYS A 462 1.87 -18.19 -30.86
C LYS A 462 1.04 -16.90 -30.78
N PHE A 463 0.89 -16.34 -29.58
CA PHE A 463 0.13 -15.11 -29.32
C PHE A 463 1.01 -13.87 -29.12
N ASP A 464 0.58 -12.69 -29.59
CA ASP A 464 1.23 -11.41 -29.25
C ASP A 464 1.02 -11.06 -27.76
N VAL A 465 -0.11 -11.51 -27.18
CA VAL A 465 -0.51 -11.28 -25.79
C VAL A 465 -1.12 -12.55 -25.19
N ILE A 466 -0.74 -12.93 -23.98
CA ILE A 466 -1.43 -13.96 -23.18
C ILE A 466 -1.82 -13.39 -21.82
N ASP A 467 -3.08 -13.55 -21.44
CA ASP A 467 -3.61 -13.19 -20.12
C ASP A 467 -3.89 -14.45 -19.27
N LEU A 468 -3.26 -14.52 -18.11
CA LEU A 468 -3.45 -15.56 -17.09
C LEU A 468 -4.18 -14.95 -15.88
N ASP A 469 -5.47 -15.26 -15.73
CA ASP A 469 -6.30 -14.80 -14.60
C ASP A 469 -6.96 -15.97 -13.82
N PRO A 470 -6.18 -16.92 -13.26
CA PRO A 470 -6.72 -18.07 -12.53
C PRO A 470 -7.15 -17.73 -11.10
N TYR A 471 -7.95 -18.61 -10.50
CA TYR A 471 -8.15 -18.61 -9.04
C TYR A 471 -6.88 -19.01 -8.31
N GLY A 472 -6.45 -18.18 -7.36
CA GLY A 472 -5.25 -18.45 -6.59
C GLY A 472 -4.00 -18.10 -7.37
N THR A 473 -3.26 -19.10 -7.86
CA THR A 473 -1.91 -18.92 -8.39
C THR A 473 -1.82 -19.14 -9.90
N ALA A 474 -1.04 -18.29 -10.59
CA ALA A 474 -0.67 -18.50 -11.98
C ALA A 474 0.52 -19.46 -12.20
N ALA A 475 1.22 -19.87 -11.14
CA ALA A 475 2.45 -20.68 -11.25
C ALA A 475 2.33 -21.92 -12.16
N PRO A 476 1.25 -22.74 -12.11
CA PRO A 476 1.09 -23.90 -12.98
C PRO A 476 1.00 -23.59 -14.49
N PHE A 477 0.71 -22.34 -14.85
CA PHE A 477 0.49 -21.89 -16.23
C PHE A 477 1.68 -21.10 -16.81
N MET A 478 2.59 -20.60 -15.94
CA MET A 478 3.72 -19.75 -16.33
C MET A 478 4.61 -20.38 -17.40
N ASP A 479 4.94 -21.67 -17.23
CA ASP A 479 5.88 -22.39 -18.11
C ASP A 479 5.32 -22.59 -19.53
N SER A 480 4.04 -22.97 -19.64
CA SER A 480 3.34 -23.02 -20.93
C SER A 480 3.16 -21.63 -21.57
N ALA A 481 2.93 -20.58 -20.76
CA ALA A 481 2.69 -19.23 -21.27
C ALA A 481 3.96 -18.58 -21.85
N VAL A 482 5.12 -18.70 -21.18
CA VAL A 482 6.39 -18.18 -21.73
C VAL A 482 6.78 -18.87 -23.04
N GLN A 483 6.32 -20.09 -23.27
CA GLN A 483 6.54 -20.80 -24.53
C GLN A 483 5.52 -20.43 -25.62
N ALA A 484 4.24 -20.24 -25.28
CA ALA A 484 3.17 -19.91 -26.22
C ALA A 484 3.12 -18.44 -26.67
N VAL A 485 3.80 -17.53 -25.94
CA VAL A 485 3.92 -16.11 -26.32
C VAL A 485 4.96 -15.90 -27.43
N LYS A 486 4.69 -14.97 -28.35
CA LYS A 486 5.62 -14.55 -29.43
C LYS A 486 6.87 -13.89 -28.85
N ASP A 487 7.93 -13.86 -29.66
CA ASP A 487 9.13 -13.08 -29.33
C ASP A 487 8.83 -11.58 -29.28
N GLY A 488 9.15 -10.95 -28.15
CA GLY A 488 8.77 -9.58 -27.81
C GLY A 488 7.34 -9.43 -27.27
N GLY A 489 6.60 -10.53 -27.13
CA GLY A 489 5.20 -10.59 -26.71
C GLY A 489 4.94 -10.20 -25.26
N LEU A 490 3.67 -9.95 -24.91
CA LEU A 490 3.23 -9.56 -23.57
C LEU A 490 2.59 -10.74 -22.82
N LEU A 491 3.05 -11.00 -21.60
CA LEU A 491 2.33 -11.79 -20.60
C LEU A 491 1.67 -10.87 -19.58
N CYS A 492 0.38 -11.07 -19.37
CA CYS A 492 -0.38 -10.46 -18.28
C CYS A 492 -0.71 -11.56 -17.27
N VAL A 493 -0.36 -11.39 -16.00
CA VAL A 493 -0.40 -12.46 -14.99
C VAL A 493 -1.07 -11.97 -13.71
N THR A 494 -2.11 -12.65 -13.26
CA THR A 494 -2.76 -12.42 -11.96
C THR A 494 -2.47 -13.56 -10.98
N CYS A 495 -2.15 -13.21 -9.73
CA CYS A 495 -2.11 -14.16 -8.61
C CYS A 495 -2.98 -13.63 -7.45
N THR A 496 -4.11 -14.26 -7.15
CA THR A 496 -5.03 -13.91 -6.06
C THR A 496 -4.73 -14.64 -4.73
N ASP A 497 -3.67 -15.45 -4.67
CA ASP A 497 -3.23 -16.19 -3.49
C ASP A 497 -2.32 -15.35 -2.58
N ALA A 498 -2.69 -14.10 -2.26
CA ALA A 498 -1.89 -13.18 -1.44
C ALA A 498 -1.50 -13.75 -0.06
N GLY A 499 -2.28 -14.68 0.48
CA GLY A 499 -1.94 -15.44 1.70
C GLY A 499 -0.69 -16.32 1.56
N VAL A 500 -0.20 -16.58 0.36
CA VAL A 500 1.04 -17.33 0.06
C VAL A 500 2.20 -16.38 -0.29
N TRP A 501 2.04 -15.47 -1.25
CA TRP A 501 3.15 -14.61 -1.71
C TRP A 501 3.37 -13.35 -0.87
N ALA A 502 2.33 -12.77 -0.25
CA ALA A 502 2.43 -11.55 0.57
C ALA A 502 2.38 -11.80 2.09
N SER A 503 2.51 -13.05 2.52
CA SER A 503 2.35 -13.46 3.92
C SER A 503 3.38 -14.51 4.31
N ASN A 504 3.78 -14.53 5.58
CA ASN A 504 4.71 -15.52 6.14
C ASN A 504 4.01 -16.79 6.67
N GLY A 505 2.74 -17.02 6.31
CA GLY A 505 1.93 -18.13 6.82
C GLY A 505 2.18 -19.48 6.15
N TYR A 506 2.63 -19.49 4.89
CA TYR A 506 2.85 -20.70 4.08
C TYR A 506 4.16 -20.64 3.28
N PRO A 507 5.33 -20.51 3.93
CA PRO A 507 6.62 -20.38 3.26
C PRO A 507 6.95 -21.59 2.38
N GLU A 508 6.61 -22.81 2.82
CA GLU A 508 6.78 -24.05 2.05
C GLU A 508 5.96 -24.06 0.76
N LYS A 509 4.70 -23.61 0.82
CA LYS A 509 3.83 -23.47 -0.36
C LYS A 509 4.31 -22.38 -1.30
N SER A 510 4.80 -21.25 -0.76
CA SER A 510 5.41 -20.19 -1.58
C SER A 510 6.63 -20.70 -2.32
N TYR A 511 7.51 -21.47 -1.65
CA TYR A 511 8.68 -22.05 -2.29
C TYR A 511 8.30 -23.02 -3.41
N ALA A 512 7.31 -23.89 -3.16
CA ALA A 512 6.82 -24.86 -4.15
C ALA A 512 6.18 -24.21 -5.40
N LEU A 513 5.55 -23.04 -5.26
CA LEU A 513 4.88 -22.33 -6.37
C LEU A 513 5.80 -21.32 -7.07
N TYR A 514 6.63 -20.59 -6.32
CA TYR A 514 7.36 -19.41 -6.82
C TYR A 514 8.89 -19.55 -6.75
N GLY A 515 9.42 -20.67 -6.25
CA GLY A 515 10.86 -20.92 -6.13
C GLY A 515 11.56 -20.16 -4.98
N GLY A 516 10.81 -19.43 -4.16
CA GLY A 516 11.36 -18.65 -3.05
C GLY A 516 10.39 -18.44 -1.88
N VAL A 517 10.94 -18.11 -0.71
CA VAL A 517 10.17 -17.86 0.52
C VAL A 517 9.86 -16.37 0.72
N PRO A 518 8.69 -16.01 1.28
CA PRO A 518 8.25 -14.62 1.39
C PRO A 518 8.94 -13.88 2.54
N THR A 519 9.16 -12.57 2.36
CA THR A 519 9.68 -11.69 3.40
C THR A 519 8.62 -11.34 4.43
N LYS A 520 8.92 -11.56 5.71
CA LYS A 520 8.04 -11.23 6.84
C LYS A 520 8.19 -9.77 7.26
N GLY A 521 7.23 -8.91 6.88
CA GLY A 521 7.28 -7.50 7.28
C GLY A 521 6.18 -6.66 6.64
N THR A 522 6.31 -5.34 6.75
CA THR A 522 5.39 -4.41 6.07
C THR A 522 5.55 -4.45 4.55
N HIS A 523 6.76 -4.76 4.07
CA HIS A 523 7.17 -4.92 2.66
C HIS A 523 6.80 -6.25 2.00
N SER A 524 6.03 -7.12 2.67
CA SER A 524 5.72 -8.46 2.15
C SER A 524 5.00 -8.47 0.79
N HIS A 525 4.21 -7.45 0.50
CA HIS A 525 3.50 -7.31 -0.78
C HIS A 525 4.47 -7.13 -1.95
N GLU A 526 5.46 -6.24 -1.82
CA GLU A 526 6.53 -6.10 -2.83
C GLU A 526 7.42 -7.35 -2.89
N GLY A 527 7.75 -7.95 -1.73
CA GLY A 527 8.48 -9.22 -1.69
C GLY A 527 7.80 -10.32 -2.50
N GLY A 528 6.47 -10.42 -2.44
CA GLY A 528 5.71 -11.39 -3.23
C GLY A 528 5.56 -11.03 -4.72
N LEU A 529 5.50 -9.74 -5.08
CA LEU A 529 5.64 -9.33 -6.49
C LEU A 529 6.99 -9.79 -7.06
N ARG A 530 8.07 -9.63 -6.28
CA ARG A 530 9.42 -10.09 -6.63
C ARG A 530 9.53 -11.61 -6.70
N LEU A 531 8.76 -12.37 -5.91
CA LEU A 531 8.65 -13.84 -6.04
C LEU A 531 7.94 -14.25 -7.33
N ILE A 532 6.82 -13.60 -7.69
CA ILE A 532 6.09 -13.88 -8.94
C ILE A 532 6.98 -13.58 -10.17
N LEU A 533 7.70 -12.45 -10.15
CA LEU A 533 8.67 -12.11 -11.19
C LEU A 533 9.84 -13.10 -11.26
N HIS A 534 10.33 -13.59 -10.12
CA HIS A 534 11.37 -14.61 -10.07
C HIS A 534 10.92 -15.93 -10.68
N ALA A 535 9.71 -16.39 -10.35
CA ALA A 535 9.11 -17.59 -10.94
C ALA A 535 8.99 -17.48 -12.47
N LEU A 536 8.48 -16.35 -12.97
CA LEU A 536 8.41 -16.06 -14.41
C LEU A 536 9.80 -16.03 -15.07
N ALA A 537 10.78 -15.39 -14.43
CA ALA A 537 12.16 -15.35 -14.92
C ALA A 537 12.79 -16.75 -15.01
N LEU A 538 12.59 -17.59 -14.00
CA LEU A 538 13.09 -18.97 -13.99
C LEU A 538 12.39 -19.85 -15.03
N SER A 539 11.07 -19.73 -15.21
CA SER A 539 10.36 -20.43 -16.28
C SER A 539 10.84 -20.02 -17.67
N ALA A 540 11.02 -18.72 -17.92
CA ALA A 540 11.52 -18.21 -19.20
C ALA A 540 12.98 -18.64 -19.49
N ALA A 541 13.87 -18.52 -18.48
CA ALA A 541 15.30 -18.75 -18.63
C ALA A 541 15.65 -20.15 -19.16
N LYS A 542 14.90 -21.19 -18.76
CA LYS A 542 15.06 -22.57 -19.24
C LYS A 542 15.02 -22.70 -20.78
N TYR A 543 14.31 -21.80 -21.46
CA TYR A 543 14.03 -21.86 -22.90
C TYR A 543 14.81 -20.81 -23.72
N GLY A 544 15.82 -20.17 -23.11
CA GLY A 544 16.57 -19.07 -23.72
C GLY A 544 15.76 -17.78 -23.86
N LEU A 545 14.71 -17.63 -23.04
CA LEU A 545 13.83 -16.47 -23.02
C LEU A 545 14.15 -15.61 -21.79
N ALA A 546 14.27 -14.30 -21.98
CA ALA A 546 14.43 -13.34 -20.90
C ALA A 546 13.12 -12.56 -20.71
N ILE A 547 12.95 -12.01 -19.49
CA ILE A 547 11.78 -11.20 -19.13
C ILE A 547 12.17 -9.74 -18.90
N GLU A 548 11.27 -8.83 -19.26
CA GLU A 548 11.31 -7.41 -18.93
C GLU A 548 10.00 -7.04 -18.22
N PRO A 549 10.01 -6.79 -16.89
CA PRO A 549 8.85 -6.29 -16.17
C PRO A 549 8.45 -4.90 -16.66
N LEU A 550 7.21 -4.74 -17.11
CA LEU A 550 6.68 -3.44 -17.56
C LEU A 550 5.88 -2.74 -16.46
N LEU A 551 5.10 -3.50 -15.68
CA LEU A 551 4.26 -3.02 -14.58
C LEU A 551 3.94 -4.19 -13.64
N SER A 552 4.05 -4.01 -12.32
CA SER A 552 3.89 -5.09 -11.33
C SER A 552 3.18 -4.57 -10.08
N LEU A 553 1.86 -4.70 -10.01
CA LEU A 553 1.04 -4.07 -8.98
C LEU A 553 0.54 -5.06 -7.92
N SER A 554 0.59 -4.67 -6.65
CA SER A 554 -0.18 -5.33 -5.58
C SER A 554 -1.46 -4.53 -5.34
N ILE A 555 -2.61 -5.15 -5.61
CA ILE A 555 -3.93 -4.50 -5.64
C ILE A 555 -4.87 -5.28 -4.72
N ASP A 556 -5.23 -4.68 -3.59
CA ASP A 556 -6.10 -5.24 -2.55
C ASP A 556 -5.66 -6.65 -2.05
N PHE A 557 -6.11 -7.69 -2.73
CA PHE A 557 -5.92 -9.12 -2.42
C PHE A 557 -5.24 -9.90 -3.56
N TYR A 558 -4.81 -9.26 -4.64
CA TYR A 558 -4.13 -9.91 -5.76
C TYR A 558 -2.89 -9.14 -6.24
N ALA A 559 -2.01 -9.84 -6.95
CA ALA A 559 -0.91 -9.28 -7.72
C ALA A 559 -1.30 -9.28 -9.19
N ARG A 560 -0.97 -8.21 -9.93
CA ARG A 560 -1.13 -8.12 -11.39
C ARG A 560 0.19 -7.68 -12.01
N VAL A 561 0.76 -8.52 -12.87
CA VAL A 561 2.10 -8.31 -13.43
C VAL A 561 2.05 -8.39 -14.95
N PHE A 562 2.61 -7.38 -15.61
CA PHE A 562 2.73 -7.24 -17.05
C PHE A 562 4.21 -7.36 -17.43
N VAL A 563 4.53 -8.36 -18.24
CA VAL A 563 5.91 -8.75 -18.56
C VAL A 563 6.06 -8.90 -20.07
N ARG A 564 7.05 -8.22 -20.64
CA ARG A 564 7.48 -8.48 -22.01
C ARG A 564 8.44 -9.67 -22.00
N VAL A 565 8.25 -10.63 -22.91
CA VAL A 565 9.08 -11.84 -23.03
C VAL A 565 9.76 -11.87 -24.38
N HIS A 566 11.06 -12.12 -24.42
CA HIS A 566 11.85 -12.12 -25.66
C HIS A 566 12.94 -13.18 -25.66
N ARG A 567 13.26 -13.69 -26.86
CA ARG A 567 14.28 -14.71 -27.07
C ARG A 567 15.67 -14.06 -27.15
N SER A 568 16.38 -14.09 -26.03
CA SER A 568 17.74 -13.58 -25.92
C SER A 568 18.55 -14.41 -24.93
N PRO A 569 19.24 -15.48 -25.39
CA PRO A 569 20.15 -16.27 -24.55
C PRO A 569 21.30 -15.44 -23.96
N ALA A 570 21.60 -14.28 -24.54
CA ALA A 570 22.52 -13.30 -23.96
C ALA A 570 21.91 -12.64 -22.71
N GLU A 571 20.64 -12.22 -22.78
CA GLU A 571 19.97 -11.55 -21.64
C GLU A 571 19.62 -12.51 -20.50
N VAL A 572 19.37 -13.80 -20.80
CA VAL A 572 19.17 -14.83 -19.77
C VAL A 572 20.33 -14.89 -18.77
N LYS A 573 21.56 -14.54 -19.17
CA LYS A 573 22.74 -14.53 -18.29
C LYS A 573 22.60 -13.55 -17.11
N PHE A 574 21.86 -12.46 -17.27
CA PHE A 574 21.60 -11.49 -16.19
C PHE A 574 20.61 -12.02 -15.14
N ALA A 575 19.80 -13.05 -15.42
CA ALA A 575 18.79 -13.55 -14.48
C ALA A 575 19.36 -13.95 -13.11
N SER A 576 20.58 -14.50 -13.09
CA SER A 576 21.30 -14.83 -11.85
C SER A 576 21.69 -13.59 -11.02
N GLY A 577 22.10 -12.50 -11.69
CA GLY A 577 22.46 -11.23 -11.05
C GLY A 577 21.24 -10.41 -10.63
N ASN A 578 20.13 -10.59 -11.35
CA ASN A 578 18.81 -10.03 -11.06
C ASN A 578 18.00 -10.92 -10.09
N THR A 579 18.66 -11.84 -9.38
CA THR A 579 18.07 -12.62 -8.29
C THR A 579 18.77 -12.28 -6.98
N MET A 580 18.00 -11.99 -5.93
CA MET A 580 18.50 -11.68 -4.60
C MET A 580 17.82 -12.48 -3.49
N VAL A 581 18.55 -12.60 -2.38
CA VAL A 581 18.12 -13.06 -1.07
C VAL A 581 18.04 -11.84 -0.15
N VAL A 582 17.13 -11.85 0.82
CA VAL A 582 16.90 -10.73 1.75
C VAL A 582 17.12 -11.19 3.18
N TYR A 583 18.06 -10.57 3.88
CA TYR A 583 18.22 -10.72 5.34
C TYR A 583 17.34 -9.68 6.03
N ASN A 584 16.38 -10.11 6.84
CA ASN A 584 15.33 -9.24 7.36
C ASN A 584 15.14 -9.38 8.88
N CYS A 585 15.12 -8.25 9.58
CA CYS A 585 14.97 -8.16 11.05
C CYS A 585 13.50 -8.07 11.47
N ASP A 586 12.71 -9.07 11.09
CA ASP A 586 11.29 -9.24 11.42
C ASP A 586 10.99 -9.29 12.93
N SER A 587 11.94 -9.80 13.73
CA SER A 587 11.80 -10.01 15.17
C SER A 587 12.20 -8.77 16.00
N GLY A 588 12.76 -7.75 15.35
CA GLY A 588 13.33 -6.58 16.00
C GLY A 588 12.85 -5.28 15.39
N CYS A 589 13.77 -4.60 14.69
CA CYS A 589 13.53 -3.23 14.22
C CYS A 589 12.86 -3.15 12.83
N GLY A 590 12.77 -4.25 12.08
CA GLY A 590 12.22 -4.28 10.72
C GLY A 590 13.20 -3.91 9.60
N ALA A 591 14.48 -3.66 9.93
CA ALA A 591 15.51 -3.38 8.94
C ALA A 591 15.89 -4.61 8.11
N TRP A 592 16.31 -4.38 6.86
CA TRP A 592 16.71 -5.44 5.92
C TRP A 592 18.01 -5.11 5.18
N SER A 593 18.64 -6.14 4.63
CA SER A 593 19.79 -6.07 3.72
C SER A 593 19.61 -7.05 2.57
N THR A 594 19.96 -6.65 1.34
CA THR A 594 19.82 -7.48 0.14
C THR A 594 21.16 -8.09 -0.28
N GLN A 595 21.12 -9.35 -0.71
CA GLN A 595 22.26 -10.14 -1.17
C GLN A 595 21.96 -10.66 -2.58
N PRO A 596 22.61 -10.14 -3.64
CA PRO A 596 22.50 -10.73 -4.97
C PRO A 596 23.17 -12.12 -4.97
N LEU A 597 22.66 -13.05 -5.80
CA LEU A 597 23.25 -14.39 -5.94
C LEU A 597 24.55 -14.36 -6.75
N THR A 598 24.60 -13.56 -7.82
CA THR A 598 25.80 -13.34 -8.64
C THR A 598 26.08 -11.85 -8.83
N GLN A 599 27.30 -11.52 -9.24
CA GLN A 599 27.68 -10.17 -9.64
C GLN A 599 27.89 -10.11 -11.15
N THR A 600 27.14 -9.23 -11.80
CA THR A 600 27.35 -8.84 -13.19
C THR A 600 28.10 -7.52 -13.22
N LYS A 601 29.27 -7.48 -13.86
CA LYS A 601 30.12 -6.28 -13.95
C LYS A 601 30.45 -5.96 -15.40
N PRO A 602 30.24 -4.72 -15.89
CA PRO A 602 30.75 -4.31 -17.19
C PRO A 602 32.29 -4.31 -17.16
N ARG A 603 32.89 -4.75 -18.25
CA ARG A 603 34.33 -4.70 -18.54
C ARG A 603 34.52 -4.32 -20.00
N LEU A 604 35.70 -3.83 -20.35
CA LEU A 604 36.08 -3.58 -21.74
C LEU A 604 36.90 -4.75 -22.27
N ASP A 605 36.64 -5.16 -23.51
CA ASP A 605 37.47 -6.15 -24.22
C ASP A 605 38.82 -5.53 -24.64
N LYS A 606 39.70 -6.33 -25.25
CA LYS A 606 41.00 -5.85 -25.76
C LYS A 606 40.90 -4.79 -26.87
N LYS A 607 39.70 -4.54 -27.40
CA LYS A 607 39.38 -3.58 -28.47
C LYS A 607 38.59 -2.36 -27.95
N GLY A 608 38.32 -2.28 -26.64
CA GLY A 608 37.55 -1.20 -26.01
C GLY A 608 36.03 -1.38 -26.04
N ASN A 609 35.49 -2.50 -26.51
CA ASN A 609 34.04 -2.76 -26.52
C ASN A 609 33.55 -3.20 -25.13
N PRO A 610 32.40 -2.71 -24.65
CA PRO A 610 31.83 -3.18 -23.39
C PRO A 610 31.28 -4.61 -23.52
N PHE A 611 31.63 -5.46 -22.56
CA PHE A 611 31.04 -6.77 -22.34
C PHE A 611 30.76 -6.98 -20.84
N TYR A 612 29.91 -7.93 -20.50
CA TYR A 612 29.60 -8.25 -19.09
C TYR A 612 30.35 -9.49 -18.62
N HIS A 613 31.05 -9.34 -17.49
CA HIS A 613 31.62 -10.44 -16.73
C HIS A 613 30.63 -10.88 -15.65
N TYR A 614 30.30 -12.17 -15.64
CA TYR A 614 29.44 -12.81 -14.64
C TYR A 614 30.32 -13.56 -13.65
N GLY A 615 30.18 -13.27 -12.35
CA GLY A 615 30.97 -13.93 -11.31
C GLY A 615 30.16 -14.13 -10.03
N PHE A 616 30.69 -14.88 -9.08
CA PHE A 616 30.04 -15.11 -7.79
C PHE A 616 29.88 -13.79 -7.01
N ALA A 617 28.75 -13.65 -6.31
CA ALA A 617 28.64 -12.61 -5.30
C ALA A 617 29.37 -13.05 -4.02
N GLN A 618 30.17 -12.16 -3.45
CA GLN A 618 30.68 -12.35 -2.10
C GLN A 618 29.52 -12.31 -1.11
N GLY A 619 29.55 -13.20 -0.11
CA GLY A 619 28.57 -13.25 0.96
C GLY A 619 29.14 -13.90 2.23
N PRO A 620 28.40 -13.82 3.35
CA PRO A 620 27.15 -13.10 3.50
C PRO A 620 27.36 -11.59 3.73
N LEU A 621 26.54 -10.75 3.11
CA LEU A 621 26.54 -9.28 3.34
C LEU A 621 25.90 -8.86 4.68
N ALA A 622 25.30 -9.79 5.41
CA ALA A 622 24.71 -9.56 6.73
C ALA A 622 25.01 -10.72 7.68
N ASN A 623 25.13 -10.41 8.98
CA ASN A 623 25.30 -11.40 10.03
C ASN A 623 23.97 -12.10 10.37
N THR A 624 24.04 -13.12 11.24
CA THR A 624 22.84 -13.79 11.82
C THR A 624 22.01 -12.88 12.73
N THR A 625 22.54 -11.72 13.08
CA THR A 625 21.90 -10.67 13.89
C THR A 625 21.95 -9.31 13.18
N CYS A 626 20.93 -8.49 13.42
CA CYS A 626 20.77 -7.19 12.80
C CYS A 626 21.80 -6.18 13.32
N ALA A 627 22.55 -5.55 12.42
CA ALA A 627 23.55 -4.52 12.76
C ALA A 627 22.97 -3.31 13.54
N HIS A 628 21.70 -2.97 13.31
CA HIS A 628 21.07 -1.82 13.95
C HIS A 628 20.62 -2.14 15.39
N CYS A 629 19.94 -3.28 15.63
CA CYS A 629 19.29 -3.57 16.91
C CYS A 629 19.66 -4.91 17.58
N GLY A 630 20.61 -5.69 17.04
CA GLY A 630 21.09 -6.96 17.61
C GLY A 630 20.15 -8.16 17.53
N MET A 631 18.89 -7.97 17.13
CA MET A 631 17.89 -9.05 17.04
C MET A 631 18.15 -9.98 15.85
N LYS A 632 17.64 -11.22 15.95
CA LYS A 632 17.79 -12.25 14.90
C LYS A 632 17.22 -11.78 13.55
N THR A 633 17.91 -12.12 12.47
CA THR A 633 17.46 -11.89 11.09
C THR A 633 17.04 -13.21 10.44
N HIS A 634 15.92 -13.22 9.75
CA HIS A 634 15.48 -14.35 8.92
C HIS A 634 15.73 -14.06 7.43
N ILE A 635 15.78 -15.13 6.64
CA ILE A 635 16.05 -15.08 5.20
C ILE A 635 14.73 -15.11 4.40
N GLY A 636 14.62 -14.22 3.41
CA GLY A 636 13.60 -14.21 2.36
C GLY A 636 14.20 -14.39 0.97
N GLY A 637 13.40 -14.85 0.00
CA GLY A 637 13.83 -15.13 -1.37
C GLY A 637 14.18 -16.60 -1.64
N PRO A 638 14.91 -16.93 -2.73
CA PRO A 638 15.35 -16.01 -3.78
C PRO A 638 14.18 -15.29 -4.46
N MET A 639 14.41 -14.06 -4.91
CA MET A 639 13.39 -13.23 -5.56
C MET A 639 14.00 -12.21 -6.53
N TRP A 640 13.18 -11.58 -7.36
CA TRP A 640 13.61 -10.62 -8.38
C TRP A 640 14.25 -9.36 -7.76
N ALA A 641 15.50 -9.11 -8.13
CA ALA A 641 16.31 -7.96 -7.72
C ALA A 641 16.29 -6.81 -8.74
N GLY A 642 15.68 -7.01 -9.92
CA GLY A 642 15.51 -5.95 -10.90
C GLY A 642 14.40 -4.95 -10.53
N PRO A 643 14.20 -3.91 -11.37
CA PRO A 643 13.03 -3.03 -11.29
C PRO A 643 11.71 -3.79 -11.44
N LEU A 644 10.64 -3.22 -10.89
CA LEU A 644 9.28 -3.75 -10.98
C LEU A 644 8.50 -3.20 -12.18
N HIS A 645 8.98 -2.12 -12.77
CA HIS A 645 8.25 -1.25 -13.69
C HIS A 645 9.19 -0.71 -14.78
N ASN A 646 8.62 -0.46 -15.95
CA ASN A 646 9.20 0.39 -16.99
C ASN A 646 8.49 1.76 -16.92
N PRO A 647 9.16 2.85 -16.47
CA PRO A 647 8.53 4.15 -16.29
C PRO A 647 7.82 4.70 -17.55
N GLN A 648 8.33 4.40 -18.74
CA GLN A 648 7.73 4.84 -20.00
C GLN A 648 6.47 4.03 -20.36
N PHE A 649 6.38 2.77 -19.93
CA PHE A 649 5.14 1.99 -20.04
C PHE A 649 4.03 2.58 -19.17
N ILE A 650 4.37 2.97 -17.93
CA ILE A 650 3.42 3.61 -17.01
C ILE A 650 2.94 4.96 -17.57
N ARG A 651 3.87 5.82 -18.01
CA ARG A 651 3.52 7.10 -18.64
C ARG A 651 2.61 6.92 -19.86
N ARG A 652 2.91 5.98 -20.76
CA ARG A 652 2.05 5.72 -21.92
C ARG A 652 0.61 5.36 -21.53
N ILE A 653 0.41 4.62 -20.42
CA ILE A 653 -0.93 4.34 -19.91
C ILE A 653 -1.57 5.58 -19.29
N LEU A 654 -0.82 6.37 -18.51
CA LEU A 654 -1.33 7.64 -17.95
C LEU A 654 -1.75 8.63 -19.04
N ASP A 655 -0.98 8.75 -20.13
CA ASP A 655 -1.32 9.58 -21.29
C ASP A 655 -2.67 9.14 -21.91
N MET A 656 -2.94 7.83 -21.97
CA MET A 656 -4.21 7.30 -22.46
C MET A 656 -5.41 7.63 -21.56
N LEU A 657 -5.21 7.85 -20.25
CA LEU A 657 -6.30 8.19 -19.33
C LEU A 657 -6.85 9.60 -19.60
N LEU A 658 -6.06 10.50 -20.19
CA LEU A 658 -6.48 11.85 -20.54
C LEU A 658 -7.58 11.86 -21.63
N GLU A 659 -7.55 10.88 -22.53
CA GLU A 659 -8.48 10.71 -23.64
C GLU A 659 -9.53 9.60 -23.38
N ALA A 660 -9.43 8.90 -22.25
CA ALA A 660 -10.30 7.77 -21.92
C ALA A 660 -11.73 8.20 -21.53
N ASP A 661 -12.73 7.59 -22.16
CA ASP A 661 -14.12 7.78 -21.77
C ASP A 661 -14.39 7.18 -20.38
N ARG A 662 -14.64 8.06 -19.41
CA ARG A 662 -14.94 7.75 -18.01
C ARG A 662 -16.26 6.97 -17.83
N SER A 663 -17.13 6.94 -18.84
CA SER A 663 -18.35 6.11 -18.83
C SER A 663 -18.06 4.63 -19.15
N VAL A 664 -17.02 4.38 -19.97
CA VAL A 664 -16.50 3.05 -20.30
C VAL A 664 -15.54 2.58 -19.21
N TYR A 665 -14.52 3.39 -18.91
CA TYR A 665 -13.50 3.10 -17.89
C TYR A 665 -13.86 3.76 -16.56
N GLN A 666 -14.74 3.10 -15.81
CA GLN A 666 -15.26 3.63 -14.54
C GLN A 666 -14.20 3.70 -13.43
N THR A 667 -13.06 3.01 -13.61
CA THR A 667 -11.97 2.99 -12.60
C THR A 667 -10.79 3.93 -12.90
N VAL A 668 -10.92 4.85 -13.87
CA VAL A 668 -9.86 5.80 -14.28
C VAL A 668 -9.16 6.49 -13.10
N ASP A 669 -9.89 7.11 -12.17
CA ASP A 669 -9.28 7.83 -11.04
C ASP A 669 -8.45 6.91 -10.12
N ARG A 670 -8.84 5.64 -10.02
CA ARG A 670 -8.10 4.62 -9.27
C ARG A 670 -6.84 4.18 -10.03
N ILE A 671 -6.92 4.06 -11.36
CA ILE A 671 -5.78 3.70 -12.21
C ILE A 671 -4.75 4.83 -12.19
N GLU A 672 -5.20 6.08 -12.36
CA GLU A 672 -4.37 7.28 -12.31
C GLU A 672 -3.59 7.36 -10.98
N GLY A 673 -4.26 7.26 -9.84
CA GLY A 673 -3.60 7.31 -8.53
C GLY A 673 -2.64 6.15 -8.27
N MET A 674 -2.99 4.93 -8.68
CA MET A 674 -2.15 3.74 -8.53
C MET A 674 -0.88 3.84 -9.41
N LEU A 675 -1.05 4.20 -10.69
CA LEU A 675 0.04 4.31 -11.64
C LEU A 675 0.95 5.51 -11.37
N THR A 676 0.41 6.64 -10.93
CA THR A 676 1.23 7.79 -10.49
C THR A 676 2.10 7.41 -9.30
N THR A 677 1.54 6.71 -8.30
CA THR A 677 2.33 6.22 -7.16
C THR A 677 3.42 5.23 -7.60
N ALA A 678 3.10 4.31 -8.52
CA ALA A 678 4.07 3.36 -9.08
C ALA A 678 5.16 4.03 -9.94
N LEU A 679 4.86 5.16 -10.59
CA LEU A 679 5.83 5.97 -11.33
C LEU A 679 6.77 6.74 -10.40
N GLU A 680 6.26 7.27 -9.28
CA GLU A 680 7.04 7.94 -8.23
C GLU A 680 8.00 7.00 -7.47
N GLU A 681 7.83 5.68 -7.58
CA GLU A 681 8.70 4.72 -6.89
C GLU A 681 10.12 4.60 -7.48
N ASP A 682 10.35 5.10 -8.70
CA ASP A 682 11.70 5.13 -9.29
C ASP A 682 12.55 6.25 -8.67
N LEU A 683 13.34 5.88 -7.67
CA LEU A 683 14.31 6.77 -7.00
C LEU A 683 15.62 6.93 -7.77
N THR A 684 15.79 6.30 -8.94
CA THR A 684 17.04 6.43 -9.70
C THR A 684 17.12 7.81 -10.36
N PRO A 685 18.21 8.58 -10.14
CA PRO A 685 18.29 9.94 -10.68
C PRO A 685 18.51 9.92 -12.20
N ASN A 686 17.41 10.00 -12.96
CA ASN A 686 17.29 10.14 -14.43
C ASN A 686 18.61 10.01 -15.23
N ALA A 687 19.12 8.78 -15.34
CA ALA A 687 20.23 8.48 -16.25
C ALA A 687 19.84 8.72 -17.73
N SER A 688 18.54 8.76 -18.02
CA SER A 688 17.90 9.07 -19.30
C SER A 688 18.03 10.51 -19.78
N ILE A 689 18.53 11.46 -18.97
CA ILE A 689 18.67 12.88 -19.35
C ILE A 689 20.15 13.33 -19.40
N ARG A 690 21.10 12.53 -18.90
CA ARG A 690 22.53 12.90 -18.83
C ARG A 690 23.41 12.37 -19.98
N SER A 691 22.82 11.99 -21.12
CA SER A 691 23.56 11.76 -22.38
C SER A 691 23.84 13.05 -23.16
N GLY A 692 23.58 14.23 -22.59
CA GLY A 692 23.68 15.54 -23.24
C GLY A 692 24.65 16.54 -22.62
N SER A 693 25.65 16.11 -21.84
CA SER A 693 26.65 17.04 -21.26
C SER A 693 28.07 16.47 -21.22
N SER A 694 28.71 16.44 -22.40
CA SER A 694 30.17 16.54 -22.52
C SER A 694 30.48 17.54 -23.64
N GLU A 695 31.53 18.34 -23.47
CA GLU A 695 31.85 19.48 -24.33
C GLU A 695 32.19 19.07 -25.78
N PRO A 696 31.91 19.93 -26.78
CA PRO A 696 31.99 19.55 -28.18
C PRO A 696 33.43 19.45 -28.69
N THR A 697 34.04 18.27 -28.56
CA THR A 697 35.23 17.94 -29.36
C THR A 697 34.78 17.57 -30.77
N ILE A 698 35.11 18.42 -31.75
CA ILE A 698 34.67 18.24 -33.14
C ILE A 698 35.37 17.02 -33.77
N SER A 699 34.66 15.89 -33.83
CA SER A 699 34.99 14.77 -34.71
C SER A 699 33.78 14.40 -35.57
N LYS A 700 33.98 14.39 -36.89
CA LYS A 700 32.91 14.22 -37.88
C LYS A 700 32.53 12.75 -38.01
N THR A 701 31.39 12.36 -37.45
CA THR A 701 30.64 11.18 -37.91
C THR A 701 29.15 11.48 -37.86
N LYS A 702 28.47 11.35 -39.01
CA LYS A 702 27.02 11.54 -39.14
C LYS A 702 26.28 10.28 -38.69
N ASP A 703 24.95 10.42 -38.58
CA ASP A 703 23.95 9.35 -38.55
C ASP A 703 23.65 8.63 -37.22
N VAL A 704 23.18 9.40 -36.23
CA VAL A 704 22.14 8.93 -35.29
C VAL A 704 21.03 9.97 -35.17
N ALA A 705 20.03 9.89 -36.07
CA ALA A 705 18.79 10.63 -35.93
C ALA A 705 17.87 9.93 -34.91
N LEU A 706 17.63 10.58 -33.77
CA LEU A 706 16.57 10.20 -32.84
C LEU A 706 15.22 10.47 -33.51
N SER A 707 14.36 9.45 -33.61
CA SER A 707 13.03 9.54 -34.23
C SER A 707 11.94 9.39 -33.16
N GLU A 708 11.24 10.48 -32.88
CA GLU A 708 10.27 10.67 -31.79
C GLU A 708 8.88 10.10 -32.15
N ASP A 709 8.73 8.77 -32.16
CA ASP A 709 7.39 8.16 -32.11
C ASP A 709 7.01 7.92 -30.64
N PRO A 710 6.01 8.65 -30.08
CA PRO A 710 5.67 8.59 -28.66
C PRO A 710 5.06 7.25 -28.24
N ALA A 711 4.61 6.41 -29.18
CA ALA A 711 4.14 5.06 -28.87
C ALA A 711 5.30 4.09 -28.56
N ILE A 712 6.56 4.43 -28.85
CA ILE A 712 7.68 3.48 -28.68
C ILE A 712 8.15 3.43 -27.23
N ILE A 713 7.90 2.29 -26.58
CA ILE A 713 8.32 2.00 -25.21
C ILE A 713 9.75 1.42 -25.25
N PRO A 714 10.79 2.14 -24.79
CA PRO A 714 12.17 1.67 -24.83
C PRO A 714 12.37 0.43 -23.96
N ARG A 715 13.33 -0.42 -24.37
CA ARG A 715 13.81 -1.55 -23.57
C ARG A 715 14.60 -1.04 -22.36
N MET A 716 14.36 -1.61 -21.19
CA MET A 716 15.22 -1.41 -20.01
C MET A 716 16.57 -2.13 -20.18
N ASP A 717 17.61 -1.65 -19.49
CA ASP A 717 18.91 -2.33 -19.40
C ASP A 717 18.74 -3.67 -18.65
N PRO A 718 19.03 -4.83 -19.27
CA PRO A 718 18.95 -6.15 -18.62
C PRO A 718 19.87 -6.31 -17.41
N ALA A 719 20.93 -5.50 -17.30
CA ALA A 719 21.84 -5.48 -16.15
C ALA A 719 21.34 -4.62 -14.98
N LEU A 720 20.25 -3.86 -15.17
CA LEU A 720 19.73 -2.95 -14.16
C LEU A 720 19.12 -3.73 -12.99
N ARG A 721 19.63 -3.45 -11.80
CA ARG A 721 19.09 -3.91 -10.52
C ARG A 721 18.45 -2.74 -9.82
N GLU A 722 17.41 -3.03 -9.04
CA GLU A 722 16.78 -2.07 -8.16
C GLU A 722 17.74 -1.75 -6.99
N PRO A 723 18.26 -0.50 -6.87
CA PRO A 723 19.15 -0.15 -5.76
C PRO A 723 18.43 -0.01 -4.42
N TYR A 724 17.13 0.36 -4.42
CA TYR A 724 16.37 0.68 -3.21
C TYR A 724 15.05 -0.11 -3.14
N PRO A 725 15.11 -1.45 -3.07
CA PRO A 725 13.91 -2.28 -2.98
C PRO A 725 13.28 -2.16 -1.59
N PHE A 726 11.97 -2.42 -1.53
CA PHE A 726 11.15 -2.40 -0.33
C PHE A 726 10.88 -1.01 0.26
N TYR A 727 9.95 -0.99 1.22
CA TYR A 727 9.45 0.17 1.93
C TYR A 727 9.17 -0.19 3.39
N PHE A 728 9.03 0.80 4.26
CA PHE A 728 8.66 0.61 5.66
C PHE A 728 7.44 1.47 6.03
N SER A 729 6.80 1.18 7.16
CA SER A 729 5.76 2.05 7.72
C SER A 729 6.27 2.80 8.94
N LEU A 730 6.01 4.10 8.99
CA LEU A 730 6.36 4.98 10.11
C LEU A 730 5.70 4.53 11.42
N SER A 731 4.52 3.90 11.34
CA SER A 731 3.84 3.29 12.49
C SER A 731 4.64 2.12 13.08
N ALA A 732 5.32 1.33 12.24
CA ALA A 732 6.15 0.21 12.68
C ALA A 732 7.44 0.72 13.34
N LEU A 733 8.11 1.73 12.76
CA LEU A 733 9.29 2.35 13.37
C LEU A 733 8.97 2.99 14.73
N SER A 734 7.85 3.71 14.80
CA SER A 734 7.41 4.40 16.03
C SER A 734 7.00 3.40 17.12
N LYS A 735 6.41 2.26 16.73
CA LYS A 735 6.14 1.13 17.63
C LYS A 735 7.42 0.54 18.22
N VAL A 736 8.51 0.40 17.45
CA VAL A 736 9.80 -0.10 17.96
C VAL A 736 10.36 0.80 19.06
N LEU A 737 10.19 2.13 18.92
CA LEU A 737 10.69 3.10 19.90
C LEU A 737 9.69 3.46 21.01
N HIS A 738 8.46 2.93 21.00
CA HIS A 738 7.41 3.29 21.95
C HIS A 738 7.08 4.80 21.97
N THR A 739 7.13 5.45 20.81
CA THR A 739 6.88 6.89 20.61
C THR A 739 5.63 7.16 19.78
N SER A 740 5.14 8.40 19.76
CA SER A 740 4.01 8.77 18.88
C SER A 740 4.41 8.70 17.41
N THR A 741 3.54 8.17 16.56
CA THR A 741 3.78 8.05 15.11
C THR A 741 4.14 9.39 14.49
N ILE A 742 5.32 9.49 13.89
CA ILE A 742 5.74 10.66 13.10
C ILE A 742 4.84 10.83 11.86
N SER A 743 4.49 12.08 11.51
CA SER A 743 3.72 12.38 10.29
C SER A 743 4.52 11.99 9.05
N SER A 744 3.81 11.63 7.96
CA SER A 744 4.47 11.32 6.69
C SER A 744 5.30 12.51 6.21
N ASP A 745 4.77 13.73 6.35
CA ASP A 745 5.40 14.92 5.81
C ASP A 745 6.55 15.42 6.68
N ALA A 746 6.53 15.27 8.02
CA ALA A 746 7.69 15.55 8.86
C ALA A 746 8.83 14.57 8.59
N PHE A 747 8.53 13.28 8.42
CA PHE A 747 9.56 12.29 8.07
C PHE A 747 10.15 12.57 6.69
N ARG A 748 9.31 12.84 5.67
CA ARG A 748 9.76 13.17 4.31
C ARG A 748 10.56 14.48 4.27
N GLY A 749 10.15 15.48 5.04
CA GLY A 749 10.88 16.73 5.24
C GLY A 749 12.28 16.50 5.79
N ALA A 750 12.41 15.68 6.85
CA ALA A 750 13.69 15.31 7.43
C ALA A 750 14.60 14.52 6.48
N VAL A 751 14.05 13.56 5.72
CA VAL A 751 14.81 12.80 4.70
C VAL A 751 15.33 13.75 3.60
N ARG A 752 14.48 14.64 3.09
CA ARG A 752 14.85 15.63 2.06
C ARG A 752 15.86 16.65 2.55
N HIS A 753 15.72 17.13 3.79
CA HIS A 753 16.70 18.02 4.42
C HIS A 753 18.11 17.42 4.45
N LEU A 754 18.20 16.10 4.69
CA LEU A 754 19.45 15.34 4.67
C LEU A 754 19.97 15.01 3.25
N GLY A 755 19.31 15.50 2.18
CA GLY A 755 19.71 15.29 0.79
C GLY A 755 19.27 13.96 0.17
N TYR A 756 18.42 13.20 0.86
CA TYR A 756 17.89 11.91 0.39
C TYR A 756 16.51 12.07 -0.26
N GLN A 757 16.18 11.16 -1.17
CA GLN A 757 14.88 11.10 -1.82
C GLN A 757 13.91 10.21 -1.04
N CYS A 758 12.63 10.54 -1.06
CA CYS A 758 11.59 9.71 -0.44
C CYS A 758 10.23 9.85 -1.12
N THR A 759 9.61 8.70 -1.38
CA THR A 759 8.30 8.55 -2.00
C THR A 759 7.44 7.56 -1.21
N ARG A 760 6.21 7.33 -1.67
CA ARG A 760 5.29 6.32 -1.12
C ARG A 760 5.42 5.04 -1.94
N SER A 761 4.98 3.89 -1.42
CA SER A 761 4.79 2.70 -2.26
C SER A 761 3.32 2.45 -2.56
N HIS A 762 3.04 2.10 -3.82
CA HIS A 762 1.72 1.71 -4.32
C HIS A 762 1.21 0.42 -3.66
N THR A 763 2.11 -0.47 -3.24
CA THR A 763 1.77 -1.77 -2.65
C THR A 763 1.18 -1.68 -1.23
N LYS A 764 1.36 -0.54 -0.53
CA LYS A 764 0.82 -0.35 0.82
C LYS A 764 0.66 1.13 1.20
N PRO A 765 -0.54 1.57 1.63
CA PRO A 765 -0.72 2.95 2.11
C PRO A 765 0.10 3.23 3.37
N ASN A 766 0.41 4.51 3.59
CA ASN A 766 1.19 4.99 4.73
C ASN A 766 2.57 4.29 4.88
N SER A 767 3.17 4.00 3.73
CA SER A 767 4.53 3.51 3.54
C SER A 767 5.47 4.65 3.12
N ILE A 768 6.78 4.46 3.37
CA ILE A 768 7.86 5.30 2.85
C ILE A 768 8.88 4.38 2.17
N ARG A 769 9.26 4.78 0.95
CA ARG A 769 10.39 4.26 0.17
C ARG A 769 11.44 5.37 0.06
N THR A 770 12.73 5.06 0.16
CA THR A 770 13.81 6.06 0.21
C THR A 770 15.16 5.44 -0.18
N ASP A 771 16.08 6.29 -0.66
CA ASP A 771 17.49 5.96 -0.89
C ASP A 771 18.36 6.12 0.39
N ALA A 772 17.77 6.61 1.49
CA ALA A 772 18.43 6.76 2.78
C ALA A 772 18.75 5.40 3.44
N PRO A 773 19.99 5.18 3.92
CA PRO A 773 20.35 3.94 4.60
C PRO A 773 19.70 3.84 5.99
N TRP A 774 19.59 2.61 6.50
CA TRP A 774 18.95 2.32 7.79
C TRP A 774 19.52 3.09 8.98
N ASP A 775 20.81 3.40 9.01
CA ASP A 775 21.39 4.21 10.10
C ASP A 775 20.92 5.67 10.09
N VAL A 776 20.60 6.22 8.91
CA VAL A 776 19.99 7.56 8.76
C VAL A 776 18.51 7.50 9.13
N ILE A 777 17.76 6.50 8.67
CA ILE A 777 16.36 6.28 9.07
C ILE A 777 16.22 6.21 10.59
N TRP A 778 17.11 5.44 11.26
CA TRP A 778 17.10 5.36 12.71
C TRP A 778 17.61 6.63 13.41
N GLU A 779 18.47 7.44 12.79
CA GLU A 779 18.85 8.74 13.34
C GLU A 779 17.67 9.72 13.31
N ILE A 780 16.93 9.79 12.19
CA ILE A 780 15.71 10.60 12.08
C ILE A 780 14.72 10.19 13.18
N MET A 781 14.54 8.89 13.41
CA MET A 781 13.65 8.40 14.47
C MET A 781 14.16 8.69 15.89
N ARG A 782 15.48 8.67 16.14
CA ARG A 782 16.07 9.10 17.42
C ARG A 782 15.89 10.59 17.66
N GLU A 783 16.09 11.41 16.63
CA GLU A 783 15.89 12.86 16.70
C GLU A 783 14.41 13.23 16.84
N TRP A 784 13.48 12.45 16.27
CA TRP A 784 12.05 12.60 16.54
C TRP A 784 11.72 12.37 18.02
N VAL A 785 12.30 11.34 18.63
CA VAL A 785 12.17 11.08 20.07
C VAL A 785 12.76 12.24 20.88
N ARG A 786 13.96 12.72 20.54
CA ARG A 786 14.64 13.81 21.27
C ARG A 786 13.91 15.15 21.16
N GLN A 787 13.46 15.52 19.96
CA GLN A 787 12.93 16.86 19.67
C GLN A 787 11.42 17.02 19.84
N LYS A 788 10.64 15.95 19.61
CA LYS A 788 9.18 16.06 19.42
C LYS A 788 8.36 15.10 20.29
N SER A 789 8.84 13.87 20.51
CA SER A 789 8.08 12.86 21.27
C SER A 789 8.97 12.00 22.17
N PRO A 790 9.44 12.55 23.30
CA PRO A 790 10.26 11.84 24.27
C PRO A 790 9.60 10.57 24.79
N VAL A 791 10.37 9.48 24.80
CA VAL A 791 9.94 8.19 25.33
C VAL A 791 10.01 8.23 26.85
N LYS A 792 8.99 7.71 27.53
CA LYS A 792 8.97 7.66 29.00
C LYS A 792 10.10 6.81 29.54
N GLU A 793 10.69 7.24 30.65
CA GLU A 793 11.66 6.44 31.40
C GLU A 793 11.12 5.02 31.67
N ASN A 794 11.99 4.01 31.51
CA ASN A 794 11.68 2.58 31.65
C ASN A 794 10.62 2.01 30.68
N ALA A 795 10.13 2.76 29.67
CA ALA A 795 9.20 2.23 28.67
C ALA A 795 9.86 1.21 27.71
N LEU A 796 11.17 1.35 27.47
CA LEU A 796 11.99 0.43 26.68
C LEU A 796 12.75 -0.50 27.63
N LYS A 797 12.45 -1.80 27.57
CA LYS A 797 13.14 -2.81 28.39
C LYS A 797 14.52 -3.12 27.81
N PRO A 798 15.56 -3.38 28.62
CA PRO A 798 16.84 -3.91 28.16
C PRO A 798 16.65 -5.15 27.28
N GLY A 799 17.50 -5.31 26.26
CA GLY A 799 17.40 -6.40 25.28
C GLY A 799 16.29 -6.25 24.23
N THR A 800 15.44 -5.22 24.29
CA THR A 800 14.50 -4.92 23.20
C THR A 800 15.17 -4.18 22.04
N ALA A 801 14.64 -4.33 20.83
CA ALA A 801 15.13 -3.61 19.66
C ALA A 801 15.12 -2.08 19.85
N GLY A 802 14.06 -1.54 20.47
CA GLY A 802 13.98 -0.11 20.78
C GLY A 802 15.08 0.37 21.73
N ALA A 803 15.37 -0.38 22.79
CA ALA A 803 16.48 -0.07 23.70
C ALA A 803 17.83 -0.10 22.97
N ALA A 804 18.07 -1.08 22.09
CA ALA A 804 19.29 -1.17 21.30
C ALA A 804 19.46 -0.01 20.30
N ILE A 805 18.36 0.47 19.69
CA ILE A 805 18.39 1.65 18.82
C ILE A 805 18.63 2.94 19.61
N MET A 806 17.99 3.12 20.78
CA MET A 806 18.15 4.31 21.62
C MET A 806 19.49 4.35 22.37
N ALA A 807 20.13 3.21 22.62
CA ALA A 807 21.50 3.16 23.14
C ALA A 807 22.52 3.86 22.22
N LYS A 808 22.22 3.96 20.92
CA LYS A 808 23.02 4.67 19.91
C LYS A 808 22.64 6.15 19.74
N SER A 809 21.93 6.75 20.70
CA SER A 809 21.65 8.21 20.69
C SER A 809 22.89 9.04 20.96
N ARG A 810 22.88 10.30 20.53
CA ARG A 810 24.01 11.26 20.70
C ARG A 810 24.44 11.38 22.15
N GLU A 811 23.46 11.58 23.02
CA GLU A 811 23.64 11.71 24.48
C GLU A 811 24.30 10.45 25.09
N ASN A 812 23.89 9.25 24.64
CA ASN A 812 24.44 7.99 25.12
C ASN A 812 25.83 7.70 24.53
N LEU A 813 26.05 7.99 23.24
CA LEU A 813 27.36 7.86 22.60
C LEU A 813 28.38 8.86 23.15
N GLN A 814 27.95 10.05 23.58
CA GLN A 814 28.81 11.02 24.25
C GLN A 814 29.22 10.52 25.64
N LYS A 815 28.26 10.08 26.46
CA LYS A 815 28.53 9.44 27.77
C LYS A 815 29.44 8.23 27.65
N GLN A 816 29.25 7.40 26.62
CA GLN A 816 30.15 6.25 26.35
C GLN A 816 31.56 6.70 25.97
N LYS A 817 31.74 7.74 25.15
CA LYS A 817 33.08 8.27 24.82
C LYS A 817 33.78 8.89 26.02
N GLU A 818 33.04 9.53 26.91
CA GLU A 818 33.56 10.06 28.18
C GLU A 818 34.02 8.88 29.06
N GLY A 819 33.16 7.87 29.29
CA GLY A 819 33.53 6.67 30.04
C GLY A 819 34.68 5.84 29.42
N ASP A 820 34.75 5.70 28.10
CA ASP A 820 35.86 5.04 27.40
C ASP A 820 37.18 5.81 27.55
N LYS A 821 37.11 7.15 27.63
CA LYS A 821 38.28 8.00 27.87
C LYS A 821 38.77 7.80 29.30
N ASP A 822 37.87 7.77 30.27
CA ASP A 822 38.20 7.49 31.68
C ASP A 822 38.76 6.07 31.86
N LEU A 823 38.21 5.07 31.15
CA LEU A 823 38.72 3.70 31.16
C LEU A 823 40.12 3.58 30.54
N ARG A 824 40.41 4.36 29.49
CA ARG A 824 41.75 4.44 28.87
C ARG A 824 42.76 5.12 29.79
N LEU A 825 42.37 6.22 30.46
CA LEU A 825 43.19 6.89 31.46
C LEU A 825 43.49 5.98 32.65
N LEU A 826 42.48 5.27 33.17
CA LEU A 826 42.66 4.26 34.22
C LEU A 826 43.63 3.15 33.79
N LYS A 827 43.50 2.64 32.56
CA LYS A 827 44.44 1.64 32.03
C LYS A 827 45.87 2.17 31.97
N GLN A 828 46.06 3.43 31.56
CA GLN A 828 47.38 4.07 31.52
C GLN A 828 47.95 4.26 32.93
N GLU A 829 47.15 4.72 33.91
CA GLU A 829 47.60 4.86 35.30
C GLU A 829 47.96 3.52 35.96
N ILE A 830 47.20 2.45 35.70
CA ILE A 830 47.50 1.11 36.23
C ILE A 830 48.78 0.54 35.61
N VAL A 831 49.00 0.69 34.30
CA VAL A 831 50.23 0.26 33.64
C VAL A 831 51.44 1.05 34.17
N PHE A 832 51.31 2.38 34.28
CA PHE A 832 52.35 3.23 34.85
C PHE A 832 52.68 2.86 36.31
N ALA A 833 51.66 2.53 37.12
CA ALA A 833 51.84 2.05 38.49
C ALA A 833 52.60 0.71 38.54
N ALA A 834 52.29 -0.23 37.63
CA ALA A 834 52.96 -1.52 37.52
C ALA A 834 54.43 -1.39 37.09
N GLU A 835 54.73 -0.49 36.16
CA GLU A 835 56.09 -0.25 35.67
C GLU A 835 56.98 0.52 36.66
N ASN A 836 56.38 1.35 37.53
CA ASN A 836 57.11 2.25 38.43
C ASN A 836 56.85 1.97 39.93
N GLY A 837 56.37 0.78 40.29
CA GLY A 837 56.21 0.32 41.67
C GLY A 837 57.55 -0.10 42.27
N LYS A 838 57.93 0.45 43.43
CA LYS A 838 59.19 0.11 44.12
C LYS A 838 59.07 -1.18 44.94
N ASP A 839 57.89 -1.43 45.49
CA ASP A 839 57.52 -2.64 46.22
C ASP A 839 56.01 -2.92 46.07
N ILE A 840 55.55 -4.05 46.63
CA ILE A 840 54.15 -4.50 46.53
C ILE A 840 53.18 -3.52 47.22
N SER A 841 53.59 -2.85 48.30
CA SER A 841 52.72 -1.92 49.04
C SER A 841 52.55 -0.58 48.30
N ASP A 842 53.65 -0.06 47.73
CA ASP A 842 53.65 1.09 46.83
C ASP A 842 52.82 0.83 45.56
N LEU A 843 52.95 -0.36 44.97
CA LEU A 843 52.13 -0.78 43.82
C LEU A 843 50.63 -0.81 44.16
N VAL A 844 50.24 -1.48 45.26
CA VAL A 844 48.84 -1.52 45.71
C VAL A 844 48.31 -0.11 45.95
N THR A 845 49.08 0.74 46.64
CA THR A 845 48.68 2.14 46.93
C THR A 845 48.46 2.94 45.65
N LYS A 846 49.34 2.82 44.64
CA LYS A 846 49.20 3.50 43.35
C LYS A 846 47.99 3.03 42.55
N VAL A 847 47.73 1.71 42.53
CA VAL A 847 46.57 1.11 41.86
C VAL A 847 45.26 1.50 42.57
N GLU A 848 45.22 1.46 43.90
CA GLU A 848 44.05 1.95 44.67
C GLU A 848 43.77 3.43 44.41
N ALA A 849 44.82 4.27 44.34
CA ALA A 849 44.67 5.69 44.05
C ALA A 849 44.15 5.94 42.62
N ALA A 850 44.57 5.14 41.64
CA ALA A 850 44.03 5.19 40.27
C ALA A 850 42.55 4.74 40.19
N LEU A 851 42.20 3.67 40.89
CA LEU A 851 40.81 3.19 41.01
C LEU A 851 39.91 4.17 41.78
N TYR A 852 40.48 4.94 42.71
CA TYR A 852 39.77 6.01 43.41
C TYR A 852 39.55 7.24 42.50
N ARG A 853 40.58 7.70 41.77
CA ARG A 853 40.49 8.82 40.81
C ARG A 853 39.52 8.56 39.67
N SER A 854 39.43 7.31 39.20
CA SER A 854 38.48 6.88 38.16
C SER A 854 37.07 6.59 38.68
N GLY A 855 36.79 6.80 39.98
CA GLY A 855 35.47 6.61 40.58
C GLY A 855 35.00 5.16 40.73
N PHE A 856 35.78 4.18 40.27
CA PHE A 856 35.36 2.76 40.22
C PHE A 856 35.10 2.12 41.59
N ARG A 857 35.64 2.69 42.69
CA ARG A 857 35.47 2.16 44.05
C ARG A 857 34.03 2.25 44.60
N GLN A 858 33.11 2.97 43.95
CA GLN A 858 31.68 3.02 44.34
C GLN A 858 30.81 1.92 43.70
N GLY A 859 31.33 1.15 42.72
CA GLY A 859 30.54 0.19 41.95
C GLY A 859 30.61 -1.28 42.38
N LEU A 860 31.53 -1.65 43.28
CA LEU A 860 31.82 -3.05 43.60
C LEU A 860 31.10 -3.52 44.88
N ASN A 861 29.84 -3.91 44.73
CA ASN A 861 29.23 -4.94 45.58
C ASN A 861 29.05 -6.22 44.74
N LEU A 862 29.44 -7.36 45.33
CA LEU A 862 29.68 -8.62 44.61
C LEU A 862 28.40 -9.40 44.28
N SER A 863 28.32 -9.92 43.05
CA SER A 863 27.68 -11.22 42.77
C SER A 863 28.26 -11.87 41.50
N GLU A 864 29.07 -12.91 41.73
CA GLU A 864 29.42 -14.04 40.85
C GLU A 864 29.75 -13.82 39.36
N PHE A 865 31.03 -14.06 39.03
CA PHE A 865 31.51 -14.32 37.68
C PHE A 865 31.38 -15.82 37.35
N ASP A 866 30.76 -16.17 36.23
CA ASP A 866 31.01 -17.44 35.54
C ASP A 866 31.92 -17.18 34.31
N SER A 867 32.70 -18.20 33.93
CA SER A 867 33.94 -18.02 33.18
C SER A 867 33.94 -18.75 31.83
N ARG A 868 34.38 -18.04 30.78
CA ARG A 868 34.96 -18.58 29.54
C ARG A 868 35.62 -17.46 28.72
N PRO A 869 36.83 -17.67 28.15
CA PRO A 869 37.57 -16.61 27.48
C PRO A 869 37.12 -16.39 26.03
N ALA A 870 36.98 -15.13 25.61
CA ALA A 870 36.91 -14.75 24.21
C ALA A 870 38.34 -14.48 23.69
N ASN A 871 38.74 -15.19 22.64
CA ASN A 871 40.09 -15.11 22.10
C ASN A 871 40.28 -13.84 21.25
N MET A 872 41.48 -13.24 21.28
CA MET A 872 41.78 -12.00 20.55
C MET A 872 41.74 -12.22 19.03
N GLN A 873 41.16 -11.25 18.30
CA GLN A 873 41.42 -11.07 16.87
C GLN A 873 42.70 -10.26 16.69
N ASN A 874 43.50 -10.62 15.69
CA ASN A 874 44.40 -9.69 15.02
C ASN A 874 44.24 -9.81 13.50
N GLU A 875 43.91 -8.67 12.90
CA GLU A 875 44.22 -8.18 11.55
C GLU A 875 44.31 -9.12 10.33
N ALA A 876 43.47 -8.80 9.34
CA ALA A 876 43.90 -8.74 7.93
C ALA A 876 43.23 -7.52 7.27
N GLN A 877 44.03 -6.60 6.73
CA GLN A 877 43.55 -5.39 6.05
C GLN A 877 43.41 -5.60 4.53
N SER A 878 42.56 -4.77 3.91
CA SER A 878 42.44 -4.56 2.44
C SER A 878 41.78 -5.71 1.64
N THR A 879 41.08 -5.50 0.52
CA THR A 879 40.70 -4.25 -0.17
C THR A 879 39.38 -4.45 -0.94
N ASN A 880 38.43 -3.51 -0.82
CA ASN A 880 37.81 -2.81 -1.96
C ASN A 880 36.64 -1.92 -1.49
N GLN A 881 36.69 -0.65 -1.91
CA GLN A 881 35.74 0.38 -1.52
C GLN A 881 34.49 0.36 -2.42
N ALA A 882 33.32 0.45 -1.79
CA ALA A 882 32.10 0.97 -2.42
C ALA A 882 31.41 1.89 -1.41
N LEU A 883 31.77 3.19 -1.47
CA LEU A 883 31.08 4.37 -0.90
C LEU A 883 30.24 4.18 0.38
N ALA A 884 30.77 3.47 1.37
CA ALA A 884 30.34 3.64 2.76
C ALA A 884 31.06 4.87 3.33
N ILE A 885 30.54 6.07 3.04
CA ILE A 885 30.85 7.24 3.86
C ILE A 885 30.28 6.94 5.25
N LYS A 886 31.14 6.45 6.17
CA LYS A 886 30.86 6.45 7.60
C LYS A 886 30.92 7.89 8.14
N SER A 887 30.09 8.77 7.58
CA SER A 887 29.69 10.00 8.24
C SER A 887 29.13 9.61 9.59
N ASN A 888 29.57 10.29 10.64
CA ASN A 888 29.12 9.96 11.98
C ASN A 888 27.62 10.31 12.09
N THR A 889 26.73 9.34 11.91
CA THR A 889 25.28 9.61 11.79
C THR A 889 24.73 10.32 13.04
N SER A 890 25.37 10.10 14.18
CA SER A 890 25.16 10.84 15.44
C SER A 890 25.51 12.35 15.41
N THR A 891 25.87 12.93 14.26
CA THR A 891 26.13 14.37 14.08
C THR A 891 25.31 15.03 12.96
N LEU A 892 24.40 14.32 12.29
CA LEU A 892 23.54 14.87 11.23
C LEU A 892 22.61 15.97 11.79
N ASP A 893 22.44 17.11 11.13
CA ASP A 893 21.37 18.03 11.54
C ASP A 893 20.03 17.53 10.99
N VAL A 894 19.06 17.28 11.87
CA VAL A 894 17.77 16.67 11.48
C VAL A 894 16.65 17.68 11.73
N VAL A 895 16.22 18.33 10.65
CA VAL A 895 15.15 19.32 10.67
C VAL A 895 13.86 18.72 10.11
N PHE A 896 12.82 18.68 10.93
CA PHE A 896 11.47 18.23 10.56
C PHE A 896 10.68 19.36 9.87
N ASP A 897 11.12 19.77 8.67
CA ASP A 897 10.47 20.82 7.87
C ASP A 897 9.44 20.23 6.89
N GLU A 898 8.16 20.32 7.26
CA GLU A 898 7.04 19.88 6.42
C GLU A 898 6.88 20.74 5.14
N SER A 899 7.44 21.97 5.09
CA SER A 899 7.34 22.85 3.91
C SER A 899 8.22 22.40 2.73
N LEU A 900 9.27 21.62 3.00
CA LEU A 900 10.07 20.92 1.98
C LEU A 900 9.29 19.84 1.23
N VAL A 901 8.09 19.48 1.71
CA VAL A 901 7.16 18.59 1.00
C VAL A 901 6.23 19.38 0.08
N ILE A 902 5.76 20.55 0.55
CA ILE A 902 4.76 21.39 -0.13
C ILE A 902 5.36 22.14 -1.33
N SER A 903 6.53 22.74 -1.15
CA SER A 903 7.23 23.52 -2.20
C SER A 903 7.37 22.76 -3.52
N THR A 904 7.74 21.47 -3.47
CA THR A 904 7.83 20.62 -4.67
C THR A 904 6.47 20.22 -5.26
N LEU A 905 5.41 20.12 -4.44
CA LEU A 905 4.07 19.81 -4.95
C LEU A 905 3.50 20.99 -5.75
N GLU A 906 3.79 22.22 -5.31
CA GLU A 906 3.45 23.44 -6.07
C GLU A 906 4.30 23.55 -7.34
N GLU A 907 5.61 23.26 -7.31
CA GLU A 907 6.44 23.23 -8.54
C GLU A 907 5.96 22.19 -9.55
N VAL A 908 5.66 20.96 -9.13
CA VAL A 908 5.17 19.89 -10.03
C VAL A 908 3.79 20.22 -10.58
N THR A 909 2.83 20.66 -9.75
CA THR A 909 1.50 21.05 -10.25
C THR A 909 1.51 22.31 -11.11
N LEU A 910 2.49 23.20 -10.96
CA LEU A 910 2.72 24.32 -11.89
C LEU A 910 3.34 23.86 -13.22
N LEU A 911 4.25 22.89 -13.20
CA LEU A 911 4.83 22.29 -14.40
C LEU A 911 3.78 21.50 -15.20
N ASP A 912 2.95 20.69 -14.54
CA ASP A 912 1.87 19.94 -15.18
C ASP A 912 0.76 20.87 -15.72
N LYS A 913 0.44 21.98 -15.02
CA LYS A 913 -0.45 23.02 -15.56
C LYS A 913 0.16 23.77 -16.73
N ALA A 914 1.46 24.02 -16.75
CA ALA A 914 2.12 24.66 -17.89
C ALA A 914 2.14 23.73 -19.12
N HIS A 915 2.41 22.43 -18.92
CA HIS A 915 2.39 21.42 -19.97
C HIS A 915 0.98 21.19 -20.53
N SER A 916 -0.04 21.02 -19.69
CA SER A 916 -1.44 20.85 -20.11
C SER A 916 -2.06 22.09 -20.77
N GLN A 917 -1.41 23.26 -20.68
CA GLN A 917 -1.83 24.50 -21.35
C GLN A 917 -0.90 24.94 -22.50
N GLY A 918 0.13 24.14 -22.84
CA GLY A 918 0.99 24.38 -24.02
C GLY A 918 1.95 25.58 -23.94
N TYR A 919 2.20 26.14 -22.75
CA TYR A 919 3.06 27.33 -22.60
C TYR A 919 4.52 26.96 -22.29
N THR A 920 5.44 27.39 -23.14
CA THR A 920 6.89 27.34 -22.86
C THR A 920 7.35 28.57 -22.09
N ILE A 921 7.70 28.40 -20.81
CA ILE A 921 8.20 29.50 -19.95
C ILE A 921 9.73 29.42 -19.85
N PRO A 922 10.49 30.46 -20.27
CA PRO A 922 11.94 30.48 -20.09
C PRO A 922 12.33 30.64 -18.61
N ARG A 923 13.21 29.76 -18.13
CA ARG A 923 13.59 29.55 -16.70
C ARG A 923 14.07 30.77 -15.91
N LYS A 924 14.30 31.95 -16.51
CA LYS A 924 14.90 33.11 -15.83
C LYS A 924 13.93 33.96 -14.98
N ASN A 925 12.61 33.82 -15.12
CA ASN A 925 11.64 34.74 -14.49
C ASN A 925 10.86 34.18 -13.27
N VAL A 926 11.11 32.93 -12.86
CA VAL A 926 10.36 32.24 -11.78
C VAL A 926 10.59 32.90 -10.41
N VAL A 927 11.82 33.36 -10.12
CA VAL A 927 12.21 33.93 -8.82
C VAL A 927 11.41 35.19 -8.45
N THR A 928 11.05 36.01 -9.44
CA THR A 928 10.36 37.29 -9.23
C THR A 928 8.90 37.18 -8.80
N TYR A 929 8.21 36.07 -9.10
CA TYR A 929 6.81 35.86 -8.66
C TYR A 929 6.74 35.36 -7.22
N ALA A 930 7.67 34.48 -6.80
CA ALA A 930 7.75 33.98 -5.42
C ALA A 930 7.93 35.10 -4.38
N GLN A 931 8.77 36.10 -4.69
CA GLN A 931 8.99 37.30 -3.85
C GLN A 931 7.79 38.25 -3.73
N ARG A 932 6.71 38.04 -4.51
CA ARG A 932 5.46 38.79 -4.38
C ARG A 932 4.45 38.06 -3.48
N GLY A 933 4.53 36.73 -3.38
CA GLY A 933 3.75 35.93 -2.43
C GLY A 933 4.17 36.13 -0.97
N LEU A 934 5.50 36.13 -0.72
CA LEU A 934 6.07 36.26 0.63
C LEU A 934 5.58 37.49 1.42
N ARG A 935 5.38 38.64 0.75
CA ARG A 935 4.90 39.89 1.36
C ARG A 935 3.44 39.86 1.84
N ASN A 936 2.64 38.90 1.38
CA ASN A 936 1.28 38.68 1.91
C ASN A 936 1.27 37.75 3.12
N THR A 937 2.31 36.95 3.33
CA THR A 937 2.42 36.01 4.46
C THR A 937 2.84 36.71 5.75
N GLU A 938 3.70 37.74 5.67
CA GLU A 938 4.11 38.55 6.84
C GLU A 938 2.91 39.22 7.54
N ARG A 939 1.87 39.62 6.80
CA ARG A 939 0.62 40.14 7.38
C ARG A 939 -0.21 39.10 8.15
N ARG A 940 0.00 37.79 7.96
CA ARG A 940 -0.67 36.74 8.76
C ARG A 940 0.02 36.48 10.10
N ASN A 941 1.34 36.68 10.20
CA ASN A 941 2.08 36.41 11.43
C ASN A 941 1.76 37.40 12.56
N TYR A 942 1.32 38.62 12.25
CA TYR A 942 0.88 39.60 13.25
C TYR A 942 -0.39 39.18 14.04
N LEU A 943 -1.19 38.22 13.57
CA LEU A 943 -2.32 37.69 14.36
C LEU A 943 -1.94 36.56 15.33
N TYR A 944 -0.77 35.93 15.18
CA TYR A 944 -0.39 34.79 16.02
C TYR A 944 0.19 35.19 17.39
N LEU A 945 0.67 36.43 17.55
CA LEU A 945 1.28 36.92 18.79
C LEU A 945 0.32 37.00 19.99
N ASN A 946 -1.00 37.02 19.75
CA ASN A 946 -2.00 37.29 20.80
C ASN A 946 -2.51 36.03 21.56
N THR A 947 -1.96 34.85 21.24
CA THR A 947 -2.28 33.60 21.96
C THR A 947 -1.38 33.35 23.17
N TYR A 948 -0.16 33.92 23.16
CA TYR A 948 0.82 33.77 24.24
C TYR A 948 0.42 34.52 25.52
N THR A 949 -0.24 35.66 25.38
CA THR A 949 -0.79 36.48 26.48
C THR A 949 -1.88 35.74 27.26
N LEU A 950 -2.76 34.99 26.58
CA LEU A 950 -3.81 34.18 27.22
C LEU A 950 -3.23 33.00 28.02
N ALA A 951 -2.13 32.40 27.55
CA ALA A 951 -1.44 31.32 28.27
C ALA A 951 -0.82 31.80 29.60
N GLN A 952 -0.25 33.02 29.64
CA GLN A 952 0.28 33.59 30.88
C GLN A 952 -0.82 33.90 31.91
N ILE A 953 -1.97 34.42 31.48
CA ILE A 953 -3.12 34.68 32.36
C ILE A 953 -3.65 33.38 32.98
N ALA A 954 -3.77 32.31 32.19
CA ALA A 954 -4.14 30.99 32.70
C ALA A 954 -3.13 30.45 33.73
N HIS A 955 -1.83 30.64 33.50
CA HIS A 955 -0.78 30.16 34.40
C HIS A 955 -0.69 30.95 35.72
N GLN A 956 -0.97 32.26 35.70
CA GLN A 956 -1.15 33.05 36.93
C GLN A 956 -2.39 32.58 37.72
N THR A 957 -3.52 32.37 37.04
CA THR A 957 -4.78 31.95 37.68
C THR A 957 -4.64 30.61 38.43
N ILE A 958 -3.90 29.65 37.85
CA ILE A 958 -3.58 28.36 38.46
C ILE A 958 -2.66 28.51 39.68
N ARG A 959 -1.70 29.45 39.67
CA ARG A 959 -0.83 29.74 40.83
C ARG A 959 -1.62 30.35 42.00
N THR A 960 -2.60 31.23 41.75
CA THR A 960 -3.50 31.73 42.81
C THR A 960 -4.36 30.62 43.41
N TRP A 961 -4.90 29.70 42.60
CA TRP A 961 -5.65 28.55 43.11
C TRP A 961 -4.81 27.61 43.98
N LYS A 962 -3.53 27.41 43.66
CA LYS A 962 -2.61 26.60 44.49
C LYS A 962 -2.29 27.22 45.87
N ARG A 963 -2.40 28.54 46.03
CA ARG A 963 -2.22 29.22 47.34
C ARG A 963 -3.48 29.19 48.22
N LEU A 964 -4.66 28.98 47.63
CA LEU A 964 -5.96 28.99 48.34
C LEU A 964 -6.37 27.62 48.92
N LEU A 965 -5.59 26.57 48.69
CA LEU A 965 -5.91 25.18 49.09
C LEU A 965 -4.96 24.60 50.15
N LEU A 966 -4.14 25.44 50.80
CA LEU A 966 -3.28 25.07 51.93
C LEU A 966 -3.61 25.95 53.13
N LEU A 967 -4.49 25.45 54.01
CA LEU A 967 -4.63 25.96 55.38
C LEU A 967 -3.93 24.99 56.35
N PRO A 968 -3.34 25.47 57.45
CA PRO A 968 -2.47 24.67 58.29
C PRO A 968 -3.24 23.93 59.39
N GLU A 969 -2.80 22.72 59.71
CA GLU A 969 -3.09 22.10 61.01
C GLU A 969 -2.23 22.78 62.09
N ASN A 970 -2.84 23.12 63.23
CA ASN A 970 -2.12 23.29 64.50
C ASN A 970 -3.09 23.22 65.70
N HIS A 971 -2.79 22.28 66.61
CA HIS A 971 -3.09 22.19 68.05
C HIS A 971 -4.36 22.83 68.65
N CYS A 972 -5.19 22.00 69.31
CA CYS A 972 -5.21 21.88 70.79
C CYS A 972 -6.23 20.80 71.26
N GLY A 973 -5.92 20.07 72.34
CA GLY A 973 -6.84 19.13 73.01
C GLY A 973 -6.32 17.71 73.05
#